data_AF-A0A554IMN8-F1
#
_entry.id   AF-A0A554IMN8-F1
#
_cell.length_a   1.000
_cell.length_b   1.000
_cell.length_c   1.000
_cell.angle_alpha   90.00
_cell.angle_beta   90.00
_cell.angle_gamma   90.00
#
_symmetry.space_group_name_H-M   'P 1'
#
loop_
_entity.id
_entity.type
_entity.pdbx_description
1 polymer ?
#
loop_
_entity_poly.entity_id
_entity_poly.type
_entity_poly.pdbx_seq_one_letter_code
_entity_poly.pdbx_strand_id
1 'polypeptide(L)'
;MRHLYVAIQGNTIQNGSPAPTNAPIHEAVTNVTLKNVLTGRGYDAVRLTGADDFGQSTSGIGTYQIYRIENVPVLDPQVFQLLADFADNGSGKSPMDGDMFKALICTSAAGTASTCSFGGMIKESTAYNLRAESKDGTPITDVRPGRTVTGNTHRIANATLTIAVKAIGTLDTAVKNSKNKNLLRFEARAGETRDILLTKTTFNAAAGSLLNGQNYTLWVDTDANSTVDTIVGKGVASQGGQITFNKLTGGGFVVPKMKTVAFEVHTDIAASLANDSLQLQFASADSSYIEAEDVVRGASLAGIKTNGICAVASCDITVTTVPSILYKLVSQGDLYVTKDTVTNRSHQCLNGTLCDTILRLQLHAENEDIDVTDIQLTSRTNTASSVDRLELWKDGATSSFATATVGGCGSDQVPGPGTFCAKMQSQQLVIPKGQDVKVLVKPRLKSDIEGAVSGEFLRFYISRIPASNNATGAGAVRARGAMSSNNLSANNENGVPEGEVIIGNSSAGANADIVGEKNVAVSAKLTSITNASLDPNGTAVPTGISSIGQFRFTAAPNSNSKNGLNKVVIDYLFFNVQSSNVLFADSFTLWNKTNPTVKATCTPVPLGSITPLQGDISGDFRILCQSLSSGAVNTTIDQGTDAVFVIEGTIKNAGINSAADSTAMVFFQAFNLEPDAPGSRNLGWADRDSATAQAFDWMEATESPVYSTFYGS
;
A
#
# COMPACT_ATOMS: atom_id res chain seq x y z
N MET A 1 -23.83 -47.29 54.99
CA MET A 1 -24.60 -46.18 55.58
C MET A 1 -26.08 -46.52 55.53
N ARG A 2 -26.79 -46.43 56.65
CA ARG A 2 -28.22 -46.74 56.75
C ARG A 2 -29.08 -45.55 56.38
N HIS A 3 -28.91 -44.41 57.03
CA HIS A 3 -29.60 -43.15 56.68
C HIS A 3 -28.60 -42.00 56.55
N LEU A 4 -28.59 -41.32 55.40
CA LEU A 4 -27.87 -40.09 55.14
C LEU A 4 -28.87 -38.96 54.88
N TYR A 5 -28.73 -37.84 55.57
CA TYR A 5 -29.63 -36.70 55.41
C TYR A 5 -28.96 -35.57 54.65
N VAL A 6 -29.69 -35.06 53.66
CA VAL A 6 -29.24 -33.99 52.76
C VAL A 6 -30.30 -32.90 52.76
N ALA A 7 -29.90 -31.68 53.02
CA ALA A 7 -30.74 -30.51 52.86
C ALA A 7 -30.36 -29.79 51.56
N ILE A 8 -31.33 -29.55 50.69
CA ILE A 8 -31.17 -28.68 49.52
C ILE A 8 -31.72 -27.31 49.90
N GLN A 9 -30.88 -26.29 49.79
CA GLN A 9 -31.23 -24.89 50.01
C GLN A 9 -31.42 -24.20 48.66
N GLY A 10 -32.46 -23.39 48.54
CA GLY A 10 -32.74 -22.53 47.39
C GLY A 10 -32.81 -21.08 47.83
N ASN A 11 -32.25 -20.18 47.02
CA ASN A 11 -32.31 -18.75 47.24
C ASN A 11 -32.63 -18.06 45.91
N THR A 12 -33.64 -17.19 45.92
CA THR A 12 -33.95 -16.36 44.75
C THR A 12 -33.10 -15.09 44.81
N ILE A 13 -32.48 -14.71 43.70
CA ILE A 13 -31.82 -13.40 43.61
C ILE A 13 -32.76 -12.43 42.90
N GLN A 14 -33.17 -11.36 43.57
CA GLN A 14 -33.65 -10.16 42.88
C GLN A 14 -32.56 -9.10 42.96
N ASN A 15 -32.09 -8.62 41.81
CA ASN A 15 -31.17 -7.49 41.71
C ASN A 15 -29.87 -7.63 42.55
N GLY A 16 -29.26 -8.82 42.54
CA GLY A 16 -27.99 -9.07 43.24
C GLY A 16 -28.10 -9.20 44.77
N SER A 17 -29.31 -9.23 45.33
CA SER A 17 -29.57 -9.52 46.75
C SER A 17 -30.56 -10.70 46.90
N PRO A 18 -30.43 -11.52 47.96
CA PRO A 18 -31.43 -12.54 48.31
C PRO A 18 -32.82 -11.89 48.42
N ALA A 19 -33.80 -12.36 47.65
CA ALA A 19 -35.16 -11.82 47.72
C ALA A 19 -35.91 -12.40 48.94
N PRO A 20 -36.74 -11.61 49.65
CA PRO A 20 -37.44 -12.08 50.85
C PRO A 20 -38.64 -13.01 50.56
N THR A 21 -39.15 -13.05 49.32
CA THR A 21 -40.24 -13.95 48.91
C THR A 21 -39.66 -15.25 48.35
N ASN A 22 -39.18 -16.12 49.24
CA ASN A 22 -38.63 -17.41 48.82
C ASN A 22 -39.76 -18.35 48.41
N ALA A 23 -39.86 -18.67 47.12
CA ALA A 23 -40.67 -19.80 46.67
C ALA A 23 -40.22 -21.06 47.43
N PRO A 24 -41.13 -21.95 47.87
CA PRO A 24 -40.72 -23.14 48.60
C PRO A 24 -39.90 -24.06 47.69
N ILE A 25 -38.62 -24.27 47.99
CA ILE A 25 -37.73 -25.11 47.16
C ILE A 25 -38.28 -26.53 46.95
N HIS A 26 -39.10 -27.01 47.88
CA HIS A 26 -39.73 -28.31 47.81
C HIS A 26 -40.78 -28.45 46.70
N GLU A 27 -41.21 -27.34 46.08
CA GLU A 27 -42.03 -27.31 44.87
C GLU A 27 -41.17 -27.30 43.59
N ALA A 28 -39.88 -26.97 43.71
CA ALA A 28 -38.96 -26.88 42.59
C ALA A 28 -38.10 -28.14 42.42
N VAL A 29 -37.64 -28.77 43.52
CA VAL A 29 -36.80 -29.97 43.46
C VAL A 29 -37.68 -31.22 43.35
N THR A 30 -37.59 -31.92 42.23
CA THR A 30 -38.39 -33.12 41.94
C THR A 30 -37.73 -34.40 42.41
N ASN A 31 -36.41 -34.48 42.31
CA ASN A 31 -35.65 -35.68 42.68
C ASN A 31 -34.28 -35.29 43.24
N VAL A 32 -33.79 -36.09 44.18
CA VAL A 32 -32.44 -35.99 44.73
C VAL A 32 -31.82 -37.37 44.75
N THR A 33 -30.70 -37.56 44.07
CA THR A 33 -30.04 -38.86 43.92
C THR A 33 -28.58 -38.76 44.30
N LEU A 34 -28.09 -39.70 45.11
CA LEU A 34 -26.66 -39.89 45.33
C LEU A 34 -26.14 -40.94 44.35
N LYS A 35 -25.24 -40.58 43.46
CA LYS A 35 -24.72 -41.46 42.40
C LYS A 35 -23.25 -41.77 42.62
N ASN A 36 -22.89 -43.05 42.66
CA ASN A 36 -21.48 -43.44 42.67
C ASN A 36 -20.87 -43.16 41.29
N VAL A 37 -19.78 -42.38 41.25
CA VAL A 37 -19.19 -41.90 39.99
C VAL A 37 -18.51 -43.03 39.20
N LEU A 38 -17.95 -44.02 39.89
CA LEU A 38 -17.24 -45.14 39.27
C LEU A 38 -18.19 -46.23 38.76
N THR A 39 -19.17 -46.62 39.59
CA THR A 39 -20.08 -47.73 39.26
C THR A 39 -21.35 -47.29 38.55
N GLY A 40 -21.65 -45.98 38.55
CA GLY A 40 -22.87 -45.41 38.01
C GLY A 40 -24.14 -45.68 38.82
N ARG A 41 -24.05 -46.46 39.92
CA ARG A 41 -25.20 -46.83 40.76
C ARG A 41 -25.76 -45.61 41.50
N GLY A 42 -27.06 -45.35 41.34
CA GLY A 42 -27.80 -44.28 42.03
C GLY A 42 -28.56 -44.78 43.26
N TYR A 43 -28.72 -43.88 44.23
CA TYR A 43 -29.53 -44.06 45.43
C TYR A 43 -30.45 -42.85 45.55
N ASP A 44 -31.73 -43.04 45.25
CA ASP A 44 -32.72 -41.96 45.32
C ASP A 44 -33.05 -41.62 46.77
N ALA A 45 -33.20 -40.33 47.03
CA ALA A 45 -33.51 -39.82 48.34
C ALA A 45 -35.03 -39.74 48.53
N VAL A 46 -35.48 -40.11 49.73
CA VAL A 46 -36.85 -39.93 50.17
C VAL A 46 -37.02 -38.53 50.70
N ARG A 47 -37.93 -37.74 50.11
CA ARG A 47 -38.31 -36.43 50.63
C ARG A 47 -39.00 -36.59 51.99
N LEU A 48 -38.56 -35.84 53.00
CA LEU A 48 -39.19 -35.83 54.32
C LEU A 48 -40.24 -34.72 54.41
N THR A 49 -41.31 -34.93 55.18
CA THR A 49 -42.51 -34.08 55.19
C THR A 49 -42.97 -33.67 56.60
N GLY A 50 -42.16 -33.93 57.63
CA GLY A 50 -42.38 -33.43 58.97
C GLY A 50 -42.27 -31.90 59.04
N ALA A 51 -42.77 -31.33 60.14
CA ALA A 51 -42.87 -29.88 60.30
C ALA A 51 -41.52 -29.13 60.25
N ASP A 52 -40.42 -29.81 60.60
CA ASP A 52 -39.05 -29.25 60.56
C ASP A 52 -38.28 -29.65 59.28
N ASP A 53 -38.86 -30.48 58.41
CA ASP A 53 -38.16 -31.05 57.24
C ASP A 53 -38.09 -30.10 56.03
N PHE A 54 -38.83 -29.00 56.07
CA PHE A 54 -38.86 -27.98 55.02
C PHE A 54 -39.27 -26.64 55.60
N GLY A 55 -38.93 -25.55 54.92
CA GLY A 55 -39.36 -24.22 55.33
C GLY A 55 -38.39 -23.13 54.95
N GLN A 56 -38.51 -21.99 55.62
CA GLN A 56 -37.53 -20.91 55.54
C GLN A 56 -36.35 -21.22 56.44
N SER A 57 -35.14 -20.96 55.95
CA SER A 57 -33.93 -21.13 56.76
C SER A 57 -33.99 -20.27 58.02
N THR A 58 -33.64 -20.83 59.17
CA THR A 58 -33.51 -20.08 60.44
C THR A 58 -32.42 -19.00 60.39
N SER A 59 -31.49 -19.07 59.43
CA SER A 59 -30.53 -18.00 59.11
C SER A 59 -31.15 -16.82 58.34
N GLY A 60 -32.42 -16.91 57.95
CA GLY A 60 -33.14 -15.90 57.15
C GLY A 60 -32.82 -15.93 55.65
N ILE A 61 -31.97 -16.85 55.19
CA ILE A 61 -31.53 -16.92 53.78
C ILE A 61 -32.14 -18.17 53.12
N GLY A 62 -33.06 -17.95 52.17
CA GLY A 62 -33.60 -19.01 51.32
C GLY A 62 -34.62 -19.96 51.97
N THR A 63 -35.12 -20.90 51.18
CA THR A 63 -35.92 -22.04 51.63
C THR A 63 -35.11 -23.33 51.57
N TYR A 64 -35.50 -24.33 52.36
CA TYR A 64 -34.84 -25.64 52.37
C TYR A 64 -35.85 -26.79 52.30
N GLN A 65 -35.36 -27.95 51.86
CA GLN A 65 -36.04 -29.24 51.93
C GLN A 65 -35.02 -30.32 52.31
N ILE A 66 -35.36 -31.13 53.31
CA ILE A 66 -34.54 -32.26 53.79
C ILE A 66 -34.97 -33.55 53.10
N TYR A 67 -33.99 -34.33 52.67
CA TYR A 67 -34.13 -35.63 52.06
C TYR A 67 -33.32 -36.67 52.84
N ARG A 68 -33.80 -37.91 52.86
CA ARG A 68 -33.11 -39.07 53.45
C ARG A 68 -32.75 -40.07 52.36
N ILE A 69 -31.47 -40.34 52.20
CA ILE A 69 -30.96 -41.41 51.34
C ILE A 69 -30.75 -42.66 52.21
N GLU A 70 -31.22 -43.79 51.73
CA GLU A 70 -31.20 -45.05 52.49
C GLU A 70 -30.26 -46.09 51.89
N ASN A 71 -29.70 -46.92 52.76
CA ASN A 71 -29.01 -48.17 52.41
C ASN A 71 -27.91 -48.01 51.34
N VAL A 72 -27.02 -47.04 51.55
CA VAL A 72 -25.85 -46.82 50.69
C VAL A 72 -24.69 -47.69 51.19
N PRO A 73 -24.31 -48.79 50.48
CA PRO A 73 -23.11 -49.53 50.77
C PRO A 73 -21.89 -48.66 50.48
N VAL A 74 -20.99 -48.56 51.45
CA VAL A 74 -19.70 -47.87 51.30
C VAL A 74 -18.64 -48.92 51.59
N LEU A 75 -17.88 -49.29 50.57
CA LEU A 75 -16.76 -50.23 50.64
C LEU A 75 -15.56 -49.52 50.02
N ASP A 76 -14.46 -49.43 50.78
CA ASP A 76 -13.27 -48.67 50.38
C ASP A 76 -13.53 -47.17 50.12
N PRO A 77 -12.51 -46.36 49.82
CA PRO A 77 -12.74 -44.97 49.40
C PRO A 77 -13.56 -44.91 48.10
N GLN A 78 -14.72 -44.26 48.15
CA GLN A 78 -15.62 -44.10 47.02
C GLN A 78 -15.97 -42.62 46.80
N VAL A 79 -16.13 -42.24 45.54
CA VAL A 79 -16.56 -40.90 45.14
C VAL A 79 -18.02 -40.96 44.70
N PHE A 80 -18.84 -40.12 45.34
CA PHE A 80 -20.25 -39.96 45.02
C PHE A 80 -20.53 -38.54 44.53
N GLN A 81 -21.46 -38.40 43.60
CA GLN A 81 -22.02 -37.15 43.14
C GLN A 81 -23.47 -37.04 43.62
N LEU A 82 -23.81 -35.93 44.26
CA LEU A 82 -25.19 -35.61 44.58
C LEU A 82 -25.81 -34.87 43.39
N LEU A 83 -26.94 -35.39 42.91
CA LEU A 83 -27.72 -34.83 41.82
C LEU A 83 -29.06 -34.37 42.37
N ALA A 84 -29.54 -33.22 41.89
CA ALA A 84 -30.87 -32.72 42.19
C ALA A 84 -31.52 -32.29 40.86
N ASP A 85 -32.70 -32.83 40.60
CA ASP A 85 -33.51 -32.48 39.44
C ASP A 85 -34.52 -31.40 39.84
N PHE A 86 -34.73 -30.45 38.93
CA PHE A 86 -35.66 -29.34 39.14
C PHE A 86 -36.79 -29.40 38.12
N ALA A 87 -38.03 -29.20 38.58
CA ALA A 87 -39.18 -28.99 37.71
C ALA A 87 -39.10 -27.59 37.08
N ASP A 88 -39.46 -27.50 35.80
CA ASP A 88 -39.85 -26.22 35.21
C ASP A 88 -41.27 -25.89 35.69
N ASN A 89 -41.38 -24.87 36.55
CA ASN A 89 -42.64 -24.44 37.16
C ASN A 89 -43.37 -23.39 36.31
N GLY A 90 -42.92 -23.15 35.08
CA GLY A 90 -43.50 -22.20 34.14
C GLY A 90 -42.97 -20.77 34.31
N SER A 91 -43.35 -19.90 33.37
CA SER A 91 -42.83 -18.54 33.24
C SER A 91 -42.99 -17.70 34.52
N GLY A 92 -41.92 -17.02 34.92
CA GLY A 92 -41.89 -16.13 36.09
C GLY A 92 -41.86 -16.83 37.45
N LYS A 93 -41.72 -18.16 37.50
CA LYS A 93 -41.63 -18.94 38.74
C LYS A 93 -40.27 -19.61 38.87
N SER A 94 -39.81 -19.77 40.11
CA SER A 94 -38.59 -20.53 40.40
C SER A 94 -38.79 -22.00 40.04
N PRO A 95 -37.78 -22.66 39.45
CA PRO A 95 -36.41 -22.16 39.22
C PRO A 95 -36.30 -21.21 38.02
N MET A 96 -35.74 -20.01 38.22
CA MET A 96 -35.53 -18.99 37.18
C MET A 96 -34.05 -18.56 37.05
N ASP A 97 -33.70 -17.84 35.97
CA ASP A 97 -32.35 -17.27 35.81
C ASP A 97 -31.99 -16.40 37.02
N GLY A 98 -30.81 -16.64 37.59
CA GLY A 98 -30.36 -15.97 38.82
C GLY A 98 -30.60 -16.78 40.10
N ASP A 99 -31.50 -17.75 40.11
CA ASP A 99 -31.75 -18.56 41.30
C ASP A 99 -30.53 -19.39 41.67
N MET A 100 -30.27 -19.52 42.97
CA MET A 100 -29.11 -20.22 43.50
C MET A 100 -29.53 -21.40 44.38
N PHE A 101 -28.76 -22.48 44.29
CA PHE A 101 -29.01 -23.72 45.01
C PHE A 101 -27.73 -24.25 45.63
N LYS A 102 -27.86 -24.92 46.75
CA LYS A 102 -26.73 -25.50 47.47
C LYS A 102 -27.17 -26.69 48.27
N ALA A 103 -26.35 -27.74 48.27
CA ALA A 103 -26.58 -28.92 49.10
C ALA A 103 -25.76 -28.87 50.38
N LEU A 104 -26.36 -29.32 51.47
CA LEU A 104 -25.73 -29.47 52.78
C LEU A 104 -26.01 -30.88 53.31
N ILE A 105 -24.99 -31.52 53.85
CA ILE A 105 -25.05 -32.90 54.34
C ILE A 105 -24.75 -32.91 55.83
N CYS A 106 -25.57 -33.61 56.59
CA CYS A 106 -25.29 -33.85 57.99
C CYS A 106 -24.42 -35.08 58.18
N THR A 107 -23.24 -34.94 58.80
CA THR A 107 -22.33 -36.07 59.07
C THR A 107 -22.12 -36.38 60.54
N SER A 108 -22.88 -35.74 61.44
CA SER A 108 -22.86 -36.05 62.88
C SER A 108 -23.45 -37.44 63.11
N ALA A 109 -22.77 -38.30 63.87
CA ALA A 109 -23.18 -39.70 64.04
C ALA A 109 -24.39 -39.86 64.99
N ALA A 110 -25.32 -40.73 64.64
CA ALA A 110 -26.42 -41.09 65.51
C ALA A 110 -25.93 -41.84 66.76
N GLY A 111 -26.58 -41.63 67.90
CA GLY A 111 -26.16 -42.19 69.20
C GLY A 111 -25.08 -41.36 69.93
N THR A 112 -24.73 -40.19 69.41
CA THR A 112 -23.85 -39.21 70.07
C THR A 112 -24.65 -37.98 70.52
N ALA A 113 -24.07 -37.14 71.40
CA ALA A 113 -24.67 -35.88 71.82
C ALA A 113 -24.59 -34.76 70.75
N SER A 114 -23.93 -35.02 69.62
CA SER A 114 -23.76 -34.05 68.54
C SER A 114 -25.09 -33.74 67.86
N THR A 115 -25.40 -32.46 67.67
CA THR A 115 -26.60 -31.97 66.99
C THR A 115 -26.29 -31.57 65.56
N CYS A 116 -27.33 -31.47 64.73
CA CYS A 116 -27.25 -31.03 63.36
C CYS A 116 -28.16 -29.84 63.10
N SER A 117 -27.63 -28.81 62.45
CA SER A 117 -28.39 -27.62 62.03
C SER A 117 -28.38 -27.39 60.52
N PHE A 118 -27.69 -28.25 59.76
CA PHE A 118 -27.33 -28.01 58.35
C PHE A 118 -26.78 -26.59 58.13
N GLY A 119 -25.78 -26.19 58.93
CA GLY A 119 -25.17 -24.86 58.81
C GLY A 119 -26.10 -23.72 59.26
N GLY A 120 -27.00 -23.99 60.21
CA GLY A 120 -27.97 -23.00 60.71
C GLY A 120 -29.22 -22.84 59.85
N MET A 121 -29.56 -23.82 59.00
CA MET A 121 -30.84 -23.83 58.30
C MET A 121 -31.99 -24.21 59.21
N ILE A 122 -31.76 -25.13 60.14
CA ILE A 122 -32.74 -25.55 61.14
C ILE A 122 -32.20 -25.32 62.55
N LYS A 123 -33.11 -25.32 63.53
CA LYS A 123 -32.72 -25.46 64.94
C LYS A 123 -31.95 -26.77 65.12
N GLU A 124 -30.90 -26.73 65.92
CA GLU A 124 -30.08 -27.91 66.25
C GLU A 124 -30.94 -29.11 66.67
N SER A 125 -30.78 -30.23 65.95
CA SER A 125 -31.55 -31.45 66.16
C SER A 125 -30.68 -32.69 65.95
N THR A 126 -30.89 -33.73 66.75
CA THR A 126 -30.23 -35.04 66.58
C THR A 126 -31.00 -35.95 65.60
N ALA A 127 -32.18 -35.54 65.14
CA ALA A 127 -33.04 -36.35 64.27
C ALA A 127 -32.39 -36.66 62.91
N TYR A 128 -31.54 -35.75 62.43
CA TYR A 128 -30.88 -35.82 61.13
C TYR A 128 -29.43 -36.32 61.20
N ASN A 129 -29.03 -36.90 62.33
CA ASN A 129 -27.70 -37.50 62.44
C ASN A 129 -27.56 -38.70 61.51
N LEU A 130 -26.39 -38.83 60.88
CA LEU A 130 -26.03 -39.96 60.03
C LEU A 130 -26.16 -41.27 60.82
N ARG A 131 -26.94 -42.20 60.29
CA ARG A 131 -26.98 -43.58 60.79
C ARG A 131 -26.09 -44.44 59.91
N ALA A 132 -24.98 -44.90 60.45
CA ALA A 132 -24.09 -45.84 59.80
C ALA A 132 -23.99 -47.11 60.67
N GLU A 133 -23.91 -48.26 60.01
CA GLU A 133 -23.78 -49.57 60.65
C GLU A 133 -22.73 -50.35 59.85
N SER A 134 -21.94 -51.18 60.52
CA SER A 134 -21.05 -52.14 59.87
C SER A 134 -21.84 -53.30 59.29
N LYS A 135 -21.17 -54.18 58.53
CA LYS A 135 -21.80 -55.30 57.80
C LYS A 135 -22.58 -56.27 58.71
N ASP A 136 -22.20 -56.34 59.98
CA ASP A 136 -22.82 -57.14 61.05
C ASP A 136 -23.97 -56.40 61.78
N GLY A 137 -24.29 -55.16 61.41
CA GLY A 137 -25.36 -54.36 62.01
C GLY A 137 -24.93 -53.53 63.22
N THR A 138 -23.65 -53.52 63.60
CA THR A 138 -23.15 -52.70 64.72
C THR A 138 -23.16 -51.21 64.36
N PRO A 139 -23.74 -50.32 65.19
CA PRO A 139 -23.72 -48.87 64.93
C PRO A 139 -22.31 -48.30 64.87
N ILE A 140 -22.04 -47.45 63.88
CA ILE A 140 -20.78 -46.72 63.70
C ILE A 140 -20.95 -45.30 64.24
N THR A 141 -20.20 -44.97 65.30
CA THR A 141 -20.26 -43.64 65.95
C THR A 141 -19.07 -42.72 65.63
N ASP A 142 -17.95 -43.24 65.13
CA ASP A 142 -16.86 -42.41 64.58
C ASP A 142 -17.14 -42.11 63.10
N VAL A 143 -17.81 -40.97 62.86
CA VAL A 143 -18.07 -40.44 61.53
C VAL A 143 -17.38 -39.09 61.41
N ARG A 144 -16.50 -38.95 60.42
CA ARG A 144 -15.77 -37.71 60.14
C ARG A 144 -16.29 -37.09 58.84
N PRO A 145 -16.48 -35.76 58.78
CA PRO A 145 -15.97 -34.76 59.73
C PRO A 145 -16.86 -34.51 60.97
N GLY A 146 -17.99 -35.23 61.14
CA GLY A 146 -18.83 -35.12 62.34
C GLY A 146 -19.62 -33.81 62.45
N ARG A 147 -19.68 -33.04 61.35
CA ARG A 147 -20.29 -31.70 61.23
C ARG A 147 -21.04 -31.55 59.92
N THR A 148 -21.69 -30.41 59.69
CA THR A 148 -22.29 -30.12 58.38
C THR A 148 -21.20 -30.01 57.30
N VAL A 149 -21.34 -30.81 56.24
CA VAL A 149 -20.58 -30.67 55.01
C VAL A 149 -21.39 -29.83 54.04
N THR A 150 -20.73 -28.87 53.42
CA THR A 150 -21.39 -27.78 52.71
C THR A 150 -20.89 -27.73 51.28
N GLY A 151 -21.79 -27.81 50.30
CA GLY A 151 -21.45 -27.73 48.88
C GLY A 151 -21.20 -26.30 48.38
N ASN A 152 -20.81 -26.19 47.12
CA ASN A 152 -20.74 -24.90 46.42
C ASN A 152 -22.15 -24.41 46.07
N THR A 153 -22.31 -23.10 45.95
CA THR A 153 -23.53 -22.50 45.42
C THR A 153 -23.56 -22.66 43.89
N HIS A 154 -24.64 -23.20 43.36
CA HIS A 154 -24.91 -23.36 41.93
C HIS A 154 -25.97 -22.36 41.51
N ARG A 155 -25.72 -21.60 40.44
CA ARG A 155 -26.68 -20.66 39.85
C ARG A 155 -27.41 -21.32 38.67
N ILE A 156 -28.73 -21.11 38.59
CA ILE A 156 -29.49 -21.33 37.37
C ILE A 156 -29.25 -20.13 36.48
N ALA A 157 -28.73 -20.39 35.29
CA ALA A 157 -28.65 -19.35 34.29
C ALA A 157 -29.03 -19.88 32.90
N ASN A 158 -29.68 -19.00 32.14
CA ASN A 158 -30.16 -19.26 30.80
C ASN A 158 -28.99 -19.25 29.82
N ALA A 159 -29.21 -19.88 28.66
CA ALA A 159 -28.29 -19.79 27.55
C ALA A 159 -28.45 -18.41 26.90
N THR A 160 -27.40 -17.59 26.92
CA THR A 160 -27.43 -16.23 26.38
C THR A 160 -26.34 -16.01 25.35
N LEU A 161 -26.61 -15.18 24.35
CA LEU A 161 -25.64 -14.79 23.32
C LEU A 161 -25.51 -13.27 23.30
N THR A 162 -24.28 -12.77 23.42
CA THR A 162 -23.99 -11.34 23.24
C THR A 162 -23.26 -11.13 21.92
N ILE A 163 -23.74 -10.21 21.10
CA ILE A 163 -23.12 -9.81 19.83
C ILE A 163 -22.78 -8.32 19.89
N ALA A 164 -21.54 -8.00 19.52
CA ALA A 164 -21.07 -6.62 19.42
C ALA A 164 -20.48 -6.37 18.04
N VAL A 165 -21.12 -5.51 17.24
CA VAL A 165 -20.54 -5.00 15.99
C VAL A 165 -19.32 -4.15 16.33
N LYS A 166 -18.25 -4.29 15.55
CA LYS A 166 -17.02 -3.51 15.69
C LYS A 166 -16.90 -2.53 14.53
N ALA A 167 -16.48 -1.31 14.83
CA ALA A 167 -16.13 -0.35 13.80
C ALA A 167 -14.85 -0.82 13.08
N ILE A 168 -14.89 -0.88 11.75
CA ILE A 168 -13.77 -1.30 10.89
C ILE A 168 -13.28 -0.19 9.95
N GLY A 169 -13.77 1.04 10.16
CA GLY A 169 -13.49 2.20 9.32
C GLY A 169 -14.75 3.06 9.13
N THR A 170 -14.58 4.25 8.55
CA THR A 170 -15.69 5.17 8.26
C THR A 170 -16.00 5.24 6.77
N LEU A 171 -14.97 5.35 5.92
CA LEU A 171 -15.08 5.46 4.46
C LEU A 171 -13.87 4.80 3.80
N ASP A 172 -14.10 4.06 2.72
CA ASP A 172 -13.07 3.57 1.80
C ASP A 172 -13.62 3.52 0.37
N THR A 173 -12.76 3.38 -0.64
CA THR A 173 -13.15 3.26 -2.05
C THR A 173 -12.90 1.85 -2.56
N ALA A 174 -13.89 1.27 -3.22
CA ALA A 174 -13.73 -0.01 -3.92
C ALA A 174 -14.11 0.13 -5.40
N VAL A 175 -13.32 -0.48 -6.27
CA VAL A 175 -13.60 -0.54 -7.71
C VAL A 175 -14.48 -1.75 -8.04
N LYS A 176 -15.18 -1.69 -9.18
CA LYS A 176 -15.87 -2.86 -9.77
C LYS A 176 -14.96 -4.08 -9.84
N ASN A 177 -15.54 -5.26 -9.73
CA ASN A 177 -14.85 -6.56 -9.77
C ASN A 177 -13.83 -6.80 -8.65
N SER A 178 -13.59 -5.84 -7.75
CA SER A 178 -12.72 -6.04 -6.61
C SER A 178 -13.25 -7.16 -5.70
N LYS A 179 -12.34 -7.95 -5.14
CA LYS A 179 -12.67 -9.18 -4.42
C LYS A 179 -12.49 -9.01 -2.92
N ASN A 180 -13.21 -9.81 -2.15
CA ASN A 180 -12.99 -10.02 -0.72
C ASN A 180 -12.96 -8.71 0.12
N LYS A 181 -13.92 -7.81 -0.09
CA LYS A 181 -14.07 -6.59 0.71
C LYS A 181 -14.81 -6.88 2.02
N ASN A 182 -14.20 -6.56 3.16
CA ASN A 182 -14.81 -6.70 4.48
C ASN A 182 -15.83 -5.58 4.69
N LEU A 183 -17.10 -5.95 4.81
CA LEU A 183 -18.21 -5.01 4.97
C LEU A 183 -18.62 -4.81 6.42
N LEU A 184 -18.37 -5.78 7.30
CA LEU A 184 -18.84 -5.75 8.69
C LEU A 184 -18.09 -6.77 9.53
N ARG A 185 -17.63 -6.35 10.72
CA ARG A 185 -17.10 -7.24 11.76
C ARG A 185 -18.00 -7.25 12.98
N PHE A 186 -18.23 -8.42 13.56
CA PHE A 186 -18.91 -8.56 14.85
C PHE A 186 -18.27 -9.65 15.70
N GLU A 187 -18.37 -9.50 17.02
CA GLU A 187 -17.95 -10.50 17.99
C GLU A 187 -19.17 -11.15 18.62
N ALA A 188 -19.21 -12.47 18.64
CA ALA A 188 -20.22 -13.24 19.35
C ALA A 188 -19.60 -13.86 20.61
N ARG A 189 -20.28 -13.74 21.75
CA ARG A 189 -19.86 -14.28 23.03
C ARG A 189 -21.01 -15.05 23.68
N ALA A 190 -20.79 -16.33 23.94
CA ALA A 190 -21.71 -17.13 24.71
C ALA A 190 -21.60 -16.79 26.20
N GLY A 191 -22.73 -16.90 26.91
CA GLY A 191 -22.80 -16.70 28.36
C GLY A 191 -21.97 -17.71 29.16
N GLU A 192 -22.11 -17.65 30.48
CA GLU A 192 -21.32 -18.50 31.40
C GLU A 192 -21.77 -19.97 31.44
N THR A 193 -22.97 -20.26 30.95
CA THR A 193 -23.66 -21.52 31.24
C THR A 193 -23.51 -22.58 30.16
N ARG A 194 -23.58 -22.19 28.88
CA ARG A 194 -23.73 -23.11 27.75
C ARG A 194 -22.97 -22.62 26.52
N ASP A 195 -22.54 -23.57 25.70
CA ASP A 195 -22.10 -23.30 24.34
C ASP A 195 -23.33 -22.98 23.49
N ILE A 196 -23.19 -22.05 22.56
CA ILE A 196 -24.29 -21.57 21.71
C ILE A 196 -23.99 -21.93 20.26
N LEU A 197 -24.94 -22.55 19.57
CA LEU A 197 -24.88 -22.78 18.14
C LEU A 197 -25.50 -21.59 17.42
N LEU A 198 -24.70 -20.76 16.76
CA LEU A 198 -25.20 -19.71 15.86
C LEU A 198 -25.62 -20.36 14.54
N THR A 199 -26.89 -20.23 14.15
CA THR A 199 -27.46 -20.91 12.97
C THR A 199 -27.82 -19.95 11.85
N LYS A 200 -28.19 -18.71 12.20
CA LYS A 200 -28.56 -17.68 11.22
C LYS A 200 -28.06 -16.29 11.59
N THR A 201 -27.63 -15.54 10.57
CA THR A 201 -27.47 -14.09 10.62
C THR A 201 -27.99 -13.44 9.34
N THR A 202 -28.77 -12.36 9.46
CA THR A 202 -29.35 -11.60 8.34
C THR A 202 -28.94 -10.14 8.39
N PHE A 203 -28.57 -9.60 7.25
CA PHE A 203 -28.08 -8.24 7.08
C PHE A 203 -28.84 -7.53 5.96
N ASN A 204 -28.94 -6.20 6.04
CA ASN A 204 -29.43 -5.32 4.99
C ASN A 204 -28.42 -4.19 4.71
N ALA A 205 -28.64 -3.42 3.65
CA ALA A 205 -27.84 -2.22 3.41
C ALA A 205 -28.19 -1.13 4.43
N ALA A 206 -27.19 -0.58 5.12
CA ALA A 206 -27.31 0.67 5.85
C ALA A 206 -27.31 1.87 4.90
N ALA A 207 -26.49 1.80 3.85
CA ALA A 207 -26.41 2.75 2.76
C ALA A 207 -26.15 2.02 1.44
N GLY A 208 -26.68 2.57 0.35
CA GLY A 208 -26.51 2.00 -0.98
C GLY A 208 -27.36 0.75 -1.25
N SER A 209 -26.81 -0.18 -2.03
CA SER A 209 -27.53 -1.39 -2.45
C SER A 209 -26.70 -2.65 -2.26
N LEU A 210 -27.30 -3.70 -1.70
CA LEU A 210 -26.67 -5.03 -1.61
C LEU A 210 -26.51 -5.71 -2.99
N LEU A 211 -27.10 -5.17 -4.06
CA LEU A 211 -26.82 -5.63 -5.43
C LEU A 211 -25.42 -5.21 -5.91
N ASN A 212 -24.79 -4.23 -5.25
CA ASN A 212 -23.43 -3.80 -5.56
C ASN A 212 -22.37 -4.81 -5.09
N GLY A 213 -22.74 -5.72 -4.19
CA GLY A 213 -21.91 -6.86 -3.78
C GLY A 213 -22.48 -8.16 -4.32
N GLN A 214 -21.61 -9.14 -4.51
CA GLN A 214 -21.95 -10.50 -4.91
C GLN A 214 -21.09 -11.50 -4.12
N ASN A 215 -21.49 -12.78 -4.14
CA ASN A 215 -20.77 -13.84 -3.44
C ASN A 215 -20.50 -13.53 -1.96
N TYR A 216 -21.51 -13.06 -1.22
CA TYR A 216 -21.33 -12.73 0.18
C TYR A 216 -20.86 -13.97 0.96
N THR A 217 -19.85 -13.78 1.80
CA THR A 217 -19.24 -14.82 2.62
C THR A 217 -19.19 -14.40 4.07
N LEU A 218 -19.40 -15.36 4.98
CA LEU A 218 -19.25 -15.18 6.41
C LEU A 218 -18.00 -15.92 6.85
N TRP A 219 -17.05 -15.18 7.38
CA TRP A 219 -15.79 -15.66 7.91
C TRP A 219 -15.81 -15.68 9.43
N VAL A 220 -15.01 -16.54 10.03
CA VAL A 220 -14.85 -16.68 11.46
C VAL A 220 -13.36 -16.82 11.80
N ASP A 221 -12.97 -16.30 12.96
CA ASP A 221 -11.65 -16.47 13.58
C ASP A 221 -11.67 -17.71 14.49
N THR A 222 -11.06 -18.81 14.04
CA THR A 222 -11.08 -20.09 14.79
C THR A 222 -9.94 -20.28 15.76
N ASP A 223 -8.84 -19.55 15.61
CA ASP A 223 -7.63 -19.67 16.44
C ASP A 223 -7.45 -18.53 17.45
N ALA A 224 -8.38 -17.56 17.45
CA ALA A 224 -8.42 -16.38 18.31
C ALA A 224 -7.22 -15.43 18.13
N ASN A 225 -6.64 -15.38 16.94
CA ASN A 225 -5.54 -14.46 16.61
C ASN A 225 -6.02 -13.06 16.16
N SER A 226 -7.34 -12.80 16.20
CA SER A 226 -8.03 -11.60 15.74
C SER A 226 -8.17 -11.45 14.22
N THR A 227 -7.67 -12.39 13.43
CA THR A 227 -7.82 -12.47 11.98
C THR A 227 -8.75 -13.63 11.64
N VAL A 228 -9.74 -13.38 10.78
CA VAL A 228 -10.62 -14.46 10.34
C VAL A 228 -9.89 -15.40 9.38
N ASP A 229 -10.12 -16.71 9.50
CA ASP A 229 -9.37 -17.74 8.79
C ASP A 229 -10.25 -18.81 8.15
N THR A 230 -11.50 -18.92 8.58
CA THR A 230 -12.43 -19.99 8.14
C THR A 230 -13.71 -19.41 7.55
N ILE A 231 -14.13 -19.88 6.38
CA ILE A 231 -15.43 -19.53 5.79
C ILE A 231 -16.51 -20.48 6.33
N VAL A 232 -17.50 -19.92 7.03
CA VAL A 232 -18.66 -20.67 7.58
C VAL A 232 -19.93 -20.48 6.75
N GLY A 233 -19.99 -19.47 5.89
CA GLY A 233 -21.08 -19.28 4.93
C GLY A 233 -20.52 -18.73 3.61
N LYS A 234 -20.96 -19.27 2.47
CA LYS A 234 -20.36 -18.93 1.16
C LYS A 234 -21.39 -18.72 0.07
N GLY A 235 -21.13 -17.76 -0.82
CA GLY A 235 -21.87 -17.58 -2.07
C GLY A 235 -23.31 -17.09 -1.85
N VAL A 236 -23.58 -16.43 -0.73
CA VAL A 236 -24.90 -15.86 -0.45
C VAL A 236 -25.14 -14.69 -1.40
N ALA A 237 -26.34 -14.63 -1.98
CA ALA A 237 -26.77 -13.54 -2.84
C ALA A 237 -27.78 -12.65 -2.11
N SER A 238 -27.86 -11.38 -2.50
CA SER A 238 -28.89 -10.47 -2.01
C SER A 238 -30.26 -10.87 -2.56
N GLN A 239 -31.25 -11.03 -1.68
CA GLN A 239 -32.65 -11.33 -2.02
C GLN A 239 -33.55 -10.43 -1.19
N GLY A 240 -34.51 -9.74 -1.83
CA GLY A 240 -35.43 -8.84 -1.12
C GLY A 240 -34.77 -7.70 -0.34
N GLY A 241 -33.56 -7.28 -0.72
CA GLY A 241 -32.79 -6.25 0.00
C GLY A 241 -32.03 -6.77 1.24
N GLN A 242 -31.91 -8.08 1.39
CA GLN A 242 -31.21 -8.73 2.50
C GLN A 242 -30.22 -9.77 2.00
N ILE A 243 -29.17 -10.02 2.80
CA ILE A 243 -28.35 -11.23 2.71
C ILE A 243 -28.58 -12.05 3.98
N THR A 244 -28.85 -13.34 3.82
CA THR A 244 -29.14 -14.24 4.94
C THR A 244 -28.18 -15.43 4.89
N PHE A 245 -27.39 -15.59 5.93
CA PHE A 245 -26.57 -16.77 6.16
C PHE A 245 -27.33 -17.72 7.08
N ASN A 246 -28.13 -18.64 6.53
CA ASN A 246 -28.92 -19.65 7.27
C ASN A 246 -28.55 -21.10 6.92
N LYS A 247 -27.48 -21.28 6.15
CA LYS A 247 -26.92 -22.58 5.74
C LYS A 247 -25.43 -22.57 6.02
N LEU A 248 -25.10 -22.41 7.30
CA LEU A 248 -23.70 -22.42 7.73
C LEU A 248 -23.11 -23.83 7.59
N THR A 249 -21.82 -23.93 7.30
CA THR A 249 -21.09 -25.20 7.22
C THR A 249 -21.31 -26.00 8.50
N GLY A 250 -21.76 -27.26 8.39
CA GLY A 250 -22.06 -28.11 9.54
C GLY A 250 -23.38 -27.79 10.26
N GLY A 251 -24.24 -26.94 9.70
CA GLY A 251 -25.55 -26.59 10.26
C GLY A 251 -25.56 -25.39 11.20
N GLY A 252 -24.38 -24.88 11.57
CA GLY A 252 -24.21 -23.74 12.47
C GLY A 252 -22.75 -23.59 12.91
N PHE A 253 -22.44 -22.55 13.67
CA PHE A 253 -21.12 -22.37 14.30
C PHE A 253 -21.23 -22.33 15.82
N VAL A 254 -20.43 -23.15 16.51
CA VAL A 254 -20.45 -23.21 17.98
C VAL A 254 -19.60 -22.08 18.56
N VAL A 255 -20.23 -21.18 19.30
CA VAL A 255 -19.59 -20.18 20.16
C VAL A 255 -19.41 -20.80 21.55
N PRO A 256 -18.19 -21.13 21.98
CA PRO A 256 -17.98 -21.79 23.27
C PRO A 256 -18.32 -20.88 24.44
N LYS A 257 -18.84 -21.45 25.52
CA LYS A 257 -19.21 -20.72 26.75
C LYS A 257 -18.06 -19.84 27.25
N MET A 258 -18.39 -18.63 27.67
CA MET A 258 -17.44 -17.59 28.12
C MET A 258 -16.33 -17.20 27.12
N LYS A 259 -16.35 -17.73 25.89
CA LYS A 259 -15.41 -17.33 24.84
C LYS A 259 -16.07 -16.36 23.88
N THR A 260 -15.24 -15.51 23.32
CA THR A 260 -15.62 -14.58 22.26
C THR A 260 -15.03 -15.09 20.95
N VAL A 261 -15.83 -15.07 19.90
CA VAL A 261 -15.45 -15.46 18.55
C VAL A 261 -15.75 -14.29 17.61
N ALA A 262 -14.78 -13.92 16.77
CA ALA A 262 -14.94 -12.85 15.78
C ALA A 262 -15.45 -13.40 14.45
N PHE A 263 -16.33 -12.62 13.81
CA PHE A 263 -16.90 -12.90 12.51
C PHE A 263 -16.76 -11.68 11.60
N GLU A 264 -16.60 -11.93 10.30
CA GLU A 264 -16.56 -10.88 9.27
C GLU A 264 -17.43 -11.25 8.08
N VAL A 265 -18.17 -10.26 7.55
CA VAL A 265 -18.94 -10.41 6.32
C VAL A 265 -18.15 -9.81 5.17
N HIS A 266 -17.80 -10.63 4.18
CA HIS A 266 -17.05 -10.22 3.00
C HIS A 266 -17.90 -10.30 1.74
N THR A 267 -17.57 -9.49 0.74
CA THR A 267 -18.22 -9.52 -0.58
C THR A 267 -17.20 -9.31 -1.71
N ASP A 268 -17.58 -9.70 -2.92
CA ASP A 268 -16.96 -9.20 -4.13
C ASP A 268 -17.81 -8.03 -4.66
N ILE A 269 -17.18 -6.94 -5.13
CA ILE A 269 -17.90 -5.85 -5.77
C ILE A 269 -18.36 -6.30 -7.17
N ALA A 270 -19.63 -6.08 -7.45
CA ALA A 270 -20.26 -6.47 -8.70
C ALA A 270 -19.69 -5.72 -9.92
N ALA A 271 -19.77 -6.35 -11.09
CA ALA A 271 -19.39 -5.73 -12.36
C ALA A 271 -20.35 -4.61 -12.79
N SER A 272 -21.61 -4.70 -12.33
CA SER A 272 -22.64 -3.69 -12.56
C SER A 272 -23.11 -3.16 -11.21
N LEU A 273 -23.05 -1.84 -11.04
CA LEU A 273 -23.41 -1.17 -9.80
C LEU A 273 -24.83 -0.59 -9.96
N ALA A 274 -25.68 -0.81 -8.96
CA ALA A 274 -26.98 -0.17 -8.84
C ALA A 274 -26.86 1.30 -8.37
N ASN A 275 -25.80 1.62 -7.61
CA ASN A 275 -25.40 2.95 -7.18
C ASN A 275 -23.95 2.93 -6.66
N ASP A 276 -23.42 4.09 -6.25
CA ASP A 276 -22.00 4.27 -5.90
C ASP A 276 -21.68 4.03 -4.42
N SER A 277 -22.53 3.30 -3.69
CA SER A 277 -22.33 3.10 -2.25
C SER A 277 -22.67 1.69 -1.77
N LEU A 278 -21.97 1.21 -0.76
CA LEU A 278 -22.29 -0.03 -0.06
C LEU A 278 -21.84 0.05 1.40
N GLN A 279 -22.80 -0.07 2.32
CA GLN A 279 -22.54 -0.22 3.74
C GLN A 279 -23.49 -1.28 4.29
N LEU A 280 -22.97 -2.22 5.07
CA LEU A 280 -23.75 -3.31 5.64
C LEU A 280 -24.13 -3.01 7.10
N GLN A 281 -25.30 -3.48 7.52
CA GLN A 281 -25.71 -3.54 8.92
C GLN A 281 -26.56 -4.79 9.17
N PHE A 282 -26.73 -5.15 10.44
CA PHE A 282 -27.73 -6.15 10.82
C PHE A 282 -29.14 -5.69 10.45
N ALA A 283 -29.96 -6.61 9.93
CA ALA A 283 -31.35 -6.33 9.55
C ALA A 283 -32.28 -6.21 10.77
N SER A 284 -31.98 -5.29 11.68
CA SER A 284 -32.60 -5.17 13.01
C SER A 284 -34.10 -4.87 13.04
N ALA A 285 -34.72 -4.57 11.89
CA ALA A 285 -36.17 -4.48 11.76
C ALA A 285 -36.86 -5.86 11.68
N ASP A 286 -36.12 -6.91 11.31
CA ASP A 286 -36.58 -8.30 11.39
C ASP A 286 -36.39 -8.79 12.83
N SER A 287 -37.39 -9.43 13.43
CA SER A 287 -37.29 -9.99 14.78
C SER A 287 -36.40 -11.24 14.89
N SER A 288 -36.06 -11.88 13.77
CA SER A 288 -35.22 -13.10 13.71
C SER A 288 -33.97 -12.92 12.85
N TYR A 289 -33.42 -11.71 12.80
CA TYR A 289 -32.17 -11.44 12.07
C TYR A 289 -30.94 -12.17 12.65
N ILE A 290 -31.07 -12.78 13.83
CA ILE A 290 -30.11 -13.72 14.42
C ILE A 290 -30.90 -14.88 14.98
N GLU A 291 -30.50 -16.11 14.64
CA GLU A 291 -31.04 -17.33 15.27
C GLU A 291 -29.86 -18.13 15.85
N ALA A 292 -30.06 -18.64 17.06
CA ALA A 292 -29.09 -19.41 17.78
C ALA A 292 -29.77 -20.41 18.72
N GLU A 293 -29.07 -21.48 19.08
CA GLU A 293 -29.59 -22.59 19.88
C GLU A 293 -28.64 -22.99 21.01
N ASP A 294 -29.19 -23.49 22.12
CA ASP A 294 -28.42 -24.20 23.13
C ASP A 294 -27.95 -25.54 22.56
N VAL A 295 -26.63 -25.73 22.42
CA VAL A 295 -26.02 -26.94 21.84
C VAL A 295 -26.46 -28.22 22.55
N VAL A 296 -26.73 -28.16 23.86
CA VAL A 296 -27.05 -29.34 24.67
C VAL A 296 -28.52 -29.70 24.60
N ARG A 297 -29.41 -28.70 24.60
CA ARG A 297 -30.86 -28.91 24.64
C ARG A 297 -31.51 -28.88 23.25
N GLY A 298 -30.85 -28.31 22.26
CA GLY A 298 -31.42 -28.02 20.94
C GLY A 298 -32.55 -26.98 20.97
N ALA A 299 -32.68 -26.23 22.08
CA ALA A 299 -33.70 -25.21 22.23
C ALA A 299 -33.22 -23.88 21.65
N SER A 300 -34.05 -23.21 20.86
CA SER A 300 -33.75 -21.90 20.30
C SER A 300 -33.72 -20.83 21.38
N LEU A 301 -32.77 -19.90 21.27
CA LEU A 301 -32.73 -18.69 22.09
C LEU A 301 -33.88 -17.76 21.68
N ALA A 302 -34.53 -17.15 22.66
CA ALA A 302 -35.72 -16.33 22.46
C ALA A 302 -35.40 -14.83 22.43
N GLY A 303 -35.85 -14.13 21.40
CA GLY A 303 -35.84 -12.66 21.32
C GLY A 303 -34.45 -12.03 21.15
N ILE A 304 -34.43 -10.81 20.62
CA ILE A 304 -33.21 -10.05 20.38
C ILE A 304 -33.33 -8.65 20.99
N LYS A 305 -32.39 -8.31 21.87
CA LYS A 305 -32.25 -6.99 22.50
C LYS A 305 -31.23 -6.16 21.71
N THR A 306 -31.69 -5.25 20.87
CA THR A 306 -30.84 -4.41 20.02
C THR A 306 -30.64 -3.05 20.65
N ASN A 307 -29.39 -2.65 20.91
CA ASN A 307 -29.04 -1.34 21.48
C ASN A 307 -29.86 -0.97 22.74
N GLY A 308 -30.10 -1.96 23.60
CA GLY A 308 -30.85 -1.77 24.84
C GLY A 308 -32.35 -2.05 24.75
N ILE A 309 -32.92 -2.20 23.55
CA ILE A 309 -34.36 -2.37 23.34
C ILE A 309 -34.68 -3.84 23.02
N CYS A 310 -35.57 -4.46 23.81
CA CYS A 310 -36.07 -5.81 23.59
C CYS A 310 -37.57 -5.72 23.22
N ALA A 311 -37.97 -6.31 22.09
CA ALA A 311 -39.34 -6.24 21.57
C ALA A 311 -40.33 -7.17 22.32
N VAL A 312 -39.81 -8.06 23.16
CA VAL A 312 -40.57 -9.01 23.98
C VAL A 312 -40.20 -8.84 25.46
N ALA A 313 -40.85 -9.59 26.36
CA ALA A 313 -40.63 -9.45 27.81
C ALA A 313 -39.18 -9.78 28.24
N SER A 314 -38.51 -10.70 27.55
CA SER A 314 -37.11 -11.09 27.81
C SER A 314 -36.43 -11.52 26.52
N CYS A 315 -35.16 -11.16 26.36
CA CYS A 315 -34.34 -11.52 25.21
C CYS A 315 -33.08 -12.24 25.67
N ASP A 316 -32.82 -13.42 25.09
CA ASP A 316 -31.63 -14.24 25.34
C ASP A 316 -30.43 -13.76 24.49
N ILE A 317 -30.71 -13.09 23.38
CA ILE A 317 -29.70 -12.50 22.49
C ILE A 317 -29.62 -11.00 22.74
N THR A 318 -28.42 -10.48 23.01
CA THR A 318 -28.16 -9.04 23.11
C THR A 318 -27.25 -8.60 21.97
N VAL A 319 -27.65 -7.58 21.22
CA VAL A 319 -26.89 -7.04 20.08
C VAL A 319 -26.60 -5.56 20.31
N THR A 320 -25.33 -5.18 20.23
CA THR A 320 -24.91 -3.78 20.18
C THR A 320 -24.38 -3.48 18.79
N THR A 321 -24.95 -2.47 18.12
CA THR A 321 -24.56 -2.08 16.77
C THR A 321 -23.81 -0.75 16.78
N VAL A 322 -22.87 -0.63 15.85
CA VAL A 322 -22.22 0.61 15.44
C VAL A 322 -22.20 0.65 13.91
N PRO A 323 -22.14 1.82 13.26
CA PRO A 323 -21.97 1.88 11.81
C PRO A 323 -20.70 1.14 11.38
N SER A 324 -20.82 0.34 10.32
CA SER A 324 -19.67 -0.30 9.68
C SER A 324 -19.05 0.63 8.62
N ILE A 325 -18.02 0.16 7.92
CA ILE A 325 -17.38 0.93 6.84
C ILE A 325 -18.34 1.19 5.68
N LEU A 326 -18.38 2.44 5.20
CA LEU A 326 -19.03 2.80 3.95
C LEU A 326 -18.03 2.67 2.80
N TYR A 327 -18.34 1.86 1.79
CA TYR A 327 -17.59 1.85 0.55
C TYR A 327 -18.21 2.83 -0.45
N LYS A 328 -17.40 3.79 -0.92
CA LYS A 328 -17.66 4.52 -2.16
C LYS A 328 -17.26 3.63 -3.33
N LEU A 329 -18.19 3.33 -4.21
CA LEU A 329 -17.96 2.43 -5.33
C LEU A 329 -17.67 3.26 -6.58
N VAL A 330 -16.60 2.91 -7.28
CA VAL A 330 -16.23 3.54 -8.55
C VAL A 330 -16.09 2.47 -9.63
N SER A 331 -16.25 2.88 -10.89
CA SER A 331 -16.21 1.91 -11.99
C SER A 331 -14.81 1.37 -12.27
N GLN A 332 -13.80 2.23 -12.18
CA GLN A 332 -12.38 1.93 -12.34
C GLN A 332 -11.54 3.05 -11.70
N GLY A 333 -10.22 2.87 -11.66
CA GLY A 333 -9.28 3.89 -11.22
C GLY A 333 -8.87 4.90 -12.29
N ASP A 334 -8.11 5.89 -11.86
CA ASP A 334 -7.66 7.03 -12.67
C ASP A 334 -6.15 6.96 -12.89
N LEU A 335 -5.69 7.48 -14.02
CA LEU A 335 -4.28 7.59 -14.36
C LEU A 335 -3.92 9.04 -14.66
N TYR A 336 -2.95 9.55 -13.94
CA TYR A 336 -2.33 10.85 -14.21
C TYR A 336 -0.99 10.63 -14.90
N VAL A 337 -0.78 11.27 -16.03
CA VAL A 337 0.49 11.29 -16.75
C VAL A 337 0.98 12.72 -16.78
N THR A 338 2.17 12.98 -16.25
CA THR A 338 2.74 14.33 -16.14
C THR A 338 4.19 14.35 -16.60
N LYS A 339 4.72 15.54 -16.88
CA LYS A 339 6.16 15.71 -17.08
C LYS A 339 6.86 15.53 -15.73
N ASP A 340 7.90 14.71 -15.69
CA ASP A 340 8.76 14.62 -14.51
C ASP A 340 9.41 15.98 -14.21
N THR A 341 9.59 16.31 -12.93
CA THR A 341 10.18 17.60 -12.51
C THR A 341 11.69 17.65 -12.70
N VAL A 342 12.34 16.50 -12.90
CA VAL A 342 13.76 16.44 -13.26
C VAL A 342 13.93 16.97 -14.68
N THR A 343 14.61 18.11 -14.80
CA THR A 343 14.90 18.73 -16.10
C THR A 343 15.89 17.88 -16.89
N ASN A 344 15.52 17.52 -18.12
CA ASN A 344 16.49 17.06 -19.10
C ASN A 344 17.17 18.28 -19.73
N ARG A 345 18.41 18.11 -20.17
CA ARG A 345 19.08 19.10 -21.03
C ARG A 345 18.87 18.74 -22.49
N SER A 346 19.14 19.67 -23.40
CA SER A 346 19.28 19.35 -24.82
C SER A 346 20.47 18.43 -25.05
N HIS A 347 20.29 17.40 -25.87
CA HIS A 347 21.32 16.43 -26.22
C HIS A 347 21.70 16.50 -27.71
N GLN A 348 22.98 16.23 -27.99
CA GLN A 348 23.45 15.89 -29.33
C GLN A 348 23.45 14.37 -29.46
N CYS A 349 22.43 13.83 -30.10
CA CYS A 349 22.23 12.39 -30.22
C CYS A 349 23.03 11.86 -31.41
N LEU A 350 24.02 11.01 -31.15
CA LEU A 350 24.89 10.46 -32.18
C LEU A 350 24.17 9.38 -32.99
N ASN A 351 24.14 9.53 -34.31
CA ASN A 351 23.57 8.58 -35.26
C ASN A 351 24.21 7.20 -35.11
N GLY A 352 23.39 6.15 -35.21
CA GLY A 352 23.77 4.76 -34.95
C GLY A 352 23.83 4.37 -33.47
N THR A 353 23.57 5.30 -32.54
CA THR A 353 23.67 5.05 -31.08
C THR A 353 22.35 5.28 -30.33
N LEU A 354 22.34 4.94 -29.04
CA LEU A 354 21.21 5.17 -28.13
C LEU A 354 21.52 6.49 -27.45
N CYS A 355 20.68 7.48 -27.66
CA CYS A 355 20.85 8.76 -26.99
C CYS A 355 20.38 8.67 -25.54
N ASP A 356 20.78 9.66 -24.74
CA ASP A 356 20.26 9.85 -23.40
C ASP A 356 18.77 10.21 -23.39
N THR A 357 18.21 10.34 -22.19
CA THR A 357 16.79 10.57 -21.99
C THR A 357 16.36 11.94 -22.51
N ILE A 358 15.46 11.94 -23.49
CA ILE A 358 14.93 13.16 -24.12
C ILE A 358 13.59 13.63 -23.53
N LEU A 359 12.86 12.71 -22.89
CA LEU A 359 11.59 12.98 -22.22
C LEU A 359 11.46 12.09 -20.99
N ARG A 360 11.03 12.68 -19.88
CA ARG A 360 10.73 12.00 -18.61
C ARG A 360 9.27 12.20 -18.26
N LEU A 361 8.58 11.11 -17.98
CA LEU A 361 7.17 11.08 -17.58
C LEU A 361 7.07 10.60 -16.14
N GLN A 362 6.11 11.13 -15.41
CA GLN A 362 5.65 10.62 -14.12
C GLN A 362 4.20 10.15 -14.28
N LEU A 363 3.95 8.90 -13.89
CA LEU A 363 2.64 8.28 -13.93
C LEU A 363 2.19 7.98 -12.50
N HIS A 364 0.95 8.35 -12.17
CA HIS A 364 0.34 8.13 -10.85
C HIS A 364 -1.05 7.55 -11.00
N ALA A 365 -1.39 6.57 -10.18
CA ALA A 365 -2.68 5.89 -10.21
C ALA A 365 -3.50 6.16 -8.96
N GLU A 366 -4.81 6.34 -9.11
CA GLU A 366 -5.75 6.48 -8.00
C GLU A 366 -6.84 5.40 -8.02
N ASN A 367 -7.40 5.11 -6.84
CA ASN A 367 -8.46 4.12 -6.57
C ASN A 367 -8.08 2.63 -6.78
N GLU A 368 -7.31 2.28 -7.81
CA GLU A 368 -6.72 0.95 -8.05
C GLU A 368 -5.38 1.06 -8.79
N ASP A 369 -4.65 -0.06 -8.88
CA ASP A 369 -3.48 -0.17 -9.74
C ASP A 369 -3.90 -0.07 -11.22
N ILE A 370 -3.06 0.54 -12.06
CA ILE A 370 -3.37 0.79 -13.47
C ILE A 370 -2.34 0.11 -14.36
N ASP A 371 -2.80 -0.73 -15.28
CA ASP A 371 -2.01 -1.36 -16.33
C ASP A 371 -2.04 -0.48 -17.58
N VAL A 372 -0.92 0.16 -17.91
CA VAL A 372 -0.78 0.99 -19.11
C VAL A 372 -0.50 0.07 -20.30
N THR A 373 -1.37 0.15 -21.30
CA THR A 373 -1.36 -0.77 -22.45
C THR A 373 -0.77 -0.14 -23.71
N ASP A 374 -0.79 1.19 -23.81
CA ASP A 374 -0.27 1.91 -24.96
C ASP A 374 0.27 3.28 -24.59
N ILE A 375 1.43 3.63 -25.16
CA ILE A 375 1.95 5.01 -25.14
C ILE A 375 2.35 5.39 -26.57
N GLN A 376 1.82 6.49 -27.06
CA GLN A 376 2.18 7.11 -28.33
C GLN A 376 2.99 8.39 -28.09
N LEU A 377 4.12 8.49 -28.78
CA LEU A 377 5.02 9.63 -28.72
C LEU A 377 5.11 10.23 -30.12
N THR A 378 4.68 11.48 -30.28
CA THR A 378 4.67 12.15 -31.58
C THR A 378 5.81 13.15 -31.65
N SER A 379 6.52 13.18 -32.77
CA SER A 379 7.48 14.27 -33.05
C SER A 379 6.74 15.59 -33.25
N ARG A 380 7.27 16.67 -32.68
CA ARG A 380 6.66 18.01 -32.73
C ARG A 380 7.11 18.83 -33.94
N THR A 381 8.27 18.53 -34.49
CA THR A 381 8.96 19.40 -35.46
C THR A 381 9.06 18.81 -36.87
N ASN A 382 9.09 17.49 -36.98
CA ASN A 382 9.31 16.75 -38.23
C ASN A 382 8.75 15.33 -38.09
N THR A 383 9.08 14.43 -39.01
CA THR A 383 8.71 13.00 -38.91
C THR A 383 9.70 12.17 -38.08
N ALA A 384 10.74 12.79 -37.54
CA ALA A 384 11.85 12.16 -36.81
C ALA A 384 12.48 11.00 -37.60
N SER A 385 12.80 11.24 -38.87
CA SER A 385 13.27 10.22 -39.82
C SER A 385 14.56 9.51 -39.40
N SER A 386 15.44 10.21 -38.66
CA SER A 386 16.68 9.67 -38.09
C SER A 386 16.45 8.73 -36.91
N VAL A 387 15.26 8.72 -36.32
CA VAL A 387 14.94 7.83 -35.20
C VAL A 387 14.51 6.47 -35.75
N ASP A 388 15.17 5.41 -35.29
CA ASP A 388 14.75 4.03 -35.54
C ASP A 388 13.55 3.69 -34.66
N ARG A 389 13.71 3.91 -33.36
CA ARG A 389 12.72 3.60 -32.32
C ARG A 389 12.97 4.41 -31.06
N LEU A 390 11.95 4.50 -30.20
CA LEU A 390 12.08 5.05 -28.86
C LEU A 390 12.03 3.90 -27.85
N GLU A 391 13.03 3.82 -26.98
CA GLU A 391 13.08 2.86 -25.89
C GLU A 391 12.52 3.49 -24.61
N LEU A 392 11.63 2.76 -23.93
CA LEU A 392 10.97 3.17 -22.70
C LEU A 392 11.60 2.43 -21.51
N TRP A 393 12.03 3.19 -20.52
CA TRP A 393 12.78 2.68 -19.37
C TRP A 393 12.08 3.09 -18.07
N LYS A 394 12.06 2.21 -17.07
CA LYS A 394 11.76 2.65 -15.69
C LYS A 394 13.01 3.33 -15.13
N ASP A 395 12.84 4.32 -14.26
CA ASP A 395 13.99 4.98 -13.65
C ASP A 395 14.86 3.98 -12.85
N GLY A 396 16.18 4.08 -12.99
CA GLY A 396 17.14 3.14 -12.43
C GLY A 396 17.21 1.75 -13.11
N ALA A 397 16.42 1.46 -14.14
CA ALA A 397 16.45 0.16 -14.83
C ALA A 397 17.70 -0.01 -15.73
N THR A 398 18.17 -1.25 -15.87
CA THR A 398 19.32 -1.61 -16.73
C THR A 398 18.92 -2.05 -18.14
N SER A 399 17.63 -2.23 -18.41
CA SER A 399 17.09 -2.52 -19.74
C SER A 399 15.78 -1.77 -19.98
N SER A 400 15.46 -1.49 -21.24
CA SER A 400 14.14 -0.98 -21.61
C SER A 400 13.06 -2.02 -21.28
N PHE A 401 11.91 -1.55 -20.80
CA PHE A 401 10.77 -2.44 -20.63
C PHE A 401 9.93 -2.50 -21.89
N ALA A 402 9.87 -1.44 -22.70
CA ALA A 402 9.09 -1.38 -23.94
C ALA A 402 9.81 -0.58 -25.03
N THR A 403 9.34 -0.72 -26.27
CA THR A 403 9.88 -0.03 -27.44
C THR A 403 8.74 0.52 -28.29
N ALA A 404 8.83 1.79 -28.68
CA ALA A 404 7.89 2.45 -29.58
C ALA A 404 8.50 2.56 -30.98
N THR A 405 7.74 2.19 -32.01
CA THR A 405 8.14 2.34 -33.42
C THR A 405 6.99 2.94 -34.22
N VAL A 406 7.30 3.54 -35.38
CA VAL A 406 6.25 4.03 -36.31
C VAL A 406 5.39 2.86 -36.80
N GLY A 407 6.01 1.72 -37.14
CA GLY A 407 5.29 0.51 -37.54
C GLY A 407 4.44 -0.10 -36.42
N GLY A 408 4.85 0.11 -35.16
CA GLY A 408 4.13 -0.35 -33.97
C GLY A 408 2.75 0.31 -33.78
N CYS A 409 2.49 1.42 -34.46
CA CYS A 409 1.16 2.04 -34.48
C CYS A 409 0.15 1.23 -35.30
N GLY A 410 0.59 0.40 -36.26
CA GLY A 410 -0.30 -0.42 -37.07
C GLY A 410 -1.42 0.39 -37.74
N SER A 411 -2.67 0.07 -37.42
CA SER A 411 -3.86 0.77 -37.92
C SER A 411 -4.45 1.78 -36.92
N ASP A 412 -3.73 2.11 -35.85
CA ASP A 412 -4.19 3.07 -34.87
C ASP A 412 -4.30 4.47 -35.47
N GLN A 413 -5.28 5.24 -35.01
CA GLN A 413 -5.26 6.67 -35.22
C GLN A 413 -4.16 7.29 -34.34
N VAL A 414 -3.36 8.18 -34.92
CA VAL A 414 -2.18 8.76 -34.28
C VAL A 414 -2.20 10.29 -34.26
N PRO A 415 -1.53 10.91 -33.27
CA PRO A 415 -1.17 12.32 -33.15
C PRO A 415 -1.19 13.18 -34.39
N GLY A 416 -0.41 12.65 -35.32
CA GLY A 416 0.16 13.29 -36.47
C GLY A 416 1.28 12.41 -37.03
N PRO A 417 1.93 12.85 -38.11
CA PRO A 417 3.03 12.10 -38.71
C PRO A 417 4.23 12.01 -37.74
N GLY A 418 5.05 10.96 -37.86
CA GLY A 418 6.18 10.74 -36.94
C GLY A 418 5.75 10.34 -35.52
N THR A 419 4.61 9.64 -35.39
CA THR A 419 4.19 9.02 -34.12
C THR A 419 4.81 7.64 -33.98
N PHE A 420 5.36 7.37 -32.80
CA PHE A 420 5.93 6.10 -32.39
C PHE A 420 5.03 5.50 -31.32
N CYS A 421 4.52 4.29 -31.52
CA CYS A 421 3.60 3.63 -30.59
C CYS A 421 4.28 2.45 -29.90
N ALA A 422 4.24 2.45 -28.57
CA ALA A 422 4.63 1.33 -27.73
C ALA A 422 3.38 0.58 -27.26
N LYS A 423 3.11 -0.55 -27.92
CA LYS A 423 2.09 -1.51 -27.51
C LYS A 423 2.67 -2.40 -26.41
N MET A 424 2.04 -2.42 -25.25
CA MET A 424 2.50 -3.17 -24.10
C MET A 424 1.67 -4.44 -23.91
N GLN A 425 2.35 -5.53 -23.55
CA GLN A 425 1.74 -6.75 -23.05
C GLN A 425 1.06 -6.49 -21.71
N SER A 426 0.16 -7.39 -21.34
CA SER A 426 -0.55 -7.33 -20.06
C SER A 426 0.43 -7.22 -18.89
N GLN A 427 0.22 -6.22 -18.02
CA GLN A 427 1.02 -5.96 -16.82
C GLN A 427 2.50 -5.63 -17.06
N GLN A 428 2.88 -5.21 -18.27
CA GLN A 428 4.25 -4.79 -18.58
C GLN A 428 4.61 -3.46 -17.90
N LEU A 429 3.63 -2.54 -17.78
CA LEU A 429 3.76 -1.28 -17.04
C LEU A 429 2.54 -1.10 -16.12
N VAL A 430 2.68 -1.56 -14.87
CA VAL A 430 1.71 -1.34 -13.80
C VAL A 430 2.13 -0.15 -12.95
N ILE A 431 1.19 0.77 -12.74
CA ILE A 431 1.30 1.93 -11.86
C ILE A 431 0.54 1.58 -10.58
N PRO A 432 1.21 1.35 -9.44
CA PRO A 432 0.54 1.02 -8.20
C PRO A 432 -0.33 2.18 -7.71
N LYS A 433 -1.48 1.86 -7.11
CA LYS A 433 -2.37 2.84 -6.49
C LYS A 433 -1.60 3.69 -5.47
N GLY A 434 -1.71 5.01 -5.61
CA GLY A 434 -1.11 5.97 -4.69
C GLY A 434 0.41 6.11 -4.83
N GLN A 435 1.02 5.56 -5.88
CA GLN A 435 2.47 5.65 -6.12
C GLN A 435 2.81 6.23 -7.49
N ASP A 436 3.91 6.97 -7.52
CA ASP A 436 4.52 7.50 -8.73
C ASP A 436 5.48 6.50 -9.37
N VAL A 437 5.32 6.28 -10.68
CA VAL A 437 6.27 5.54 -11.51
C VAL A 437 6.84 6.45 -12.59
N LYS A 438 8.17 6.48 -12.70
CA LYS A 438 8.88 7.31 -13.66
C LYS A 438 9.23 6.51 -14.92
N VAL A 439 8.92 7.08 -16.07
CA VAL A 439 9.21 6.50 -17.39
C VAL A 439 10.12 7.43 -18.19
N LEU A 440 11.27 6.92 -18.60
CA LEU A 440 12.27 7.63 -19.38
C LEU A 440 12.17 7.21 -20.85
N VAL A 441 12.19 8.17 -21.76
CA VAL A 441 12.17 7.96 -23.21
C VAL A 441 13.56 8.22 -23.77
N LYS A 442 14.16 7.22 -24.42
CA LYS A 442 15.49 7.31 -25.05
C LYS A 442 15.40 6.96 -26.53
N PRO A 443 15.82 7.83 -27.47
CA PRO A 443 15.78 7.50 -28.89
C PRO A 443 16.99 6.67 -29.29
N ARG A 444 16.76 5.58 -30.01
CA ARG A 444 17.80 4.89 -30.78
C ARG A 444 17.79 5.48 -32.19
N LEU A 445 18.93 6.04 -32.60
CA LEU A 445 19.07 6.62 -33.92
C LEU A 445 19.59 5.59 -34.93
N LYS A 446 19.12 5.73 -36.16
CA LYS A 446 19.67 5.05 -37.34
C LYS A 446 21.08 5.56 -37.62
N SER A 447 21.88 4.78 -38.34
CA SER A 447 23.09 5.30 -38.98
C SER A 447 22.74 6.22 -40.15
N ASP A 448 23.69 7.02 -40.61
CA ASP A 448 23.56 7.85 -41.80
C ASP A 448 23.30 7.04 -43.10
N ILE A 449 23.87 5.84 -43.22
CA ILE A 449 23.61 4.87 -44.30
C ILE A 449 22.14 4.45 -44.30
N GLU A 450 21.56 4.24 -43.11
CA GLU A 450 20.15 3.89 -42.90
C GLU A 450 19.21 5.10 -42.99
N GLY A 451 19.74 6.29 -43.30
CA GLY A 451 18.97 7.49 -43.59
C GLY A 451 18.88 8.50 -42.45
N ALA A 452 19.68 8.36 -41.39
CA ALA A 452 19.81 9.44 -40.42
C ALA A 452 20.46 10.69 -41.04
N VAL A 453 20.02 11.87 -40.58
CA VAL A 453 20.42 13.18 -41.09
C VAL A 453 20.93 14.02 -39.94
N SER A 454 22.19 14.47 -40.05
CA SER A 454 22.77 15.41 -39.10
C SER A 454 22.02 16.75 -39.14
N GLY A 455 21.74 17.33 -37.98
CA GLY A 455 20.96 18.56 -37.82
C GLY A 455 19.44 18.35 -37.69
N GLU A 456 18.93 17.12 -37.80
CA GLU A 456 17.50 16.87 -37.57
C GLU A 456 17.12 17.11 -36.10
N PHE A 457 16.15 18.00 -35.85
CA PHE A 457 15.64 18.22 -34.50
C PHE A 457 14.81 17.04 -33.99
N LEU A 458 15.07 16.64 -32.76
CA LEU A 458 14.40 15.54 -32.08
C LEU A 458 13.66 16.11 -30.87
N ARG A 459 12.36 16.35 -31.01
CA ARG A 459 11.50 16.84 -29.94
C ARG A 459 10.17 16.10 -29.96
N PHE A 460 9.94 15.29 -28.93
CA PHE A 460 8.74 14.45 -28.82
C PHE A 460 7.78 15.00 -27.76
N TYR A 461 6.50 14.67 -27.92
CA TYR A 461 5.47 15.00 -26.94
C TYR A 461 4.46 13.86 -26.77
N ILE A 462 3.81 13.84 -25.60
CA ILE A 462 2.58 13.09 -25.36
C ILE A 462 1.42 14.05 -25.64
N SER A 463 0.57 13.67 -26.59
CA SER A 463 -0.57 14.50 -27.01
C SER A 463 -1.63 14.58 -25.93
N ARG A 464 -2.19 15.78 -25.75
CA ARG A 464 -3.35 16.04 -24.88
C ARG A 464 -4.66 15.43 -25.37
N ILE A 465 -4.71 14.94 -26.61
CA ILE A 465 -5.95 14.41 -27.21
C ILE A 465 -6.45 13.24 -26.35
N PRO A 466 -7.66 13.35 -25.77
CA PRO A 466 -8.22 12.29 -24.95
C PRO A 466 -8.67 11.13 -25.86
N ALA A 467 -8.29 9.90 -25.51
CA ALA A 467 -8.86 8.69 -26.12
C ALA A 467 -8.86 7.55 -25.11
N SER A 468 -9.90 6.71 -25.16
CA SER A 468 -10.05 5.55 -24.26
C SER A 468 -9.53 4.25 -24.87
N ASN A 469 -9.49 4.18 -26.21
CA ASN A 469 -9.06 2.99 -26.95
C ASN A 469 -8.62 3.36 -28.38
N ASN A 470 -8.22 2.36 -29.16
CA ASN A 470 -7.77 2.54 -30.54
C ASN A 470 -8.90 2.92 -31.52
N ALA A 471 -10.18 2.76 -31.12
CA ALA A 471 -11.34 3.06 -31.95
C ALA A 471 -11.90 4.48 -31.76
N THR A 472 -11.55 5.15 -30.66
CA THR A 472 -12.17 6.42 -30.23
C THR A 472 -11.31 7.66 -30.50
N GLY A 473 -10.10 7.50 -31.07
CA GLY A 473 -9.31 8.64 -31.54
C GLY A 473 -7.80 8.46 -31.43
N ALA A 474 -7.10 9.54 -31.82
CA ALA A 474 -5.66 9.69 -31.84
C ALA A 474 -5.05 10.04 -30.46
N GLY A 475 -5.50 9.41 -29.38
CA GLY A 475 -4.97 9.70 -28.03
C GLY A 475 -3.64 9.03 -27.75
N ALA A 476 -2.87 9.62 -26.82
CA ALA A 476 -1.48 9.26 -26.60
C ALA A 476 -1.24 8.21 -25.51
N VAL A 477 -2.17 8.01 -24.57
CA VAL A 477 -2.00 7.02 -23.50
C VAL A 477 -3.29 6.24 -23.35
N ARG A 478 -3.17 4.91 -23.26
CA ARG A 478 -4.29 4.00 -22.99
C ARG A 478 -3.91 3.08 -21.86
N ALA A 479 -4.89 2.80 -21.01
CA ALA A 479 -4.69 2.00 -19.82
C ALA A 479 -5.99 1.33 -19.39
N ARG A 480 -5.89 0.40 -18.45
CA ARG A 480 -7.01 -0.28 -17.82
C ARG A 480 -6.75 -0.49 -16.33
N GLY A 481 -7.81 -0.56 -15.55
CA GLY A 481 -7.71 -0.97 -14.15
C GLY A 481 -7.19 -2.40 -14.04
N ALA A 482 -6.17 -2.62 -13.20
CA ALA A 482 -5.60 -3.95 -13.01
C ALA A 482 -6.57 -4.88 -12.26
N MET A 483 -7.40 -4.32 -11.37
CA MET A 483 -8.39 -5.07 -10.60
C MET A 483 -9.76 -5.08 -11.29
N SER A 484 -10.23 -3.91 -11.74
CA SER A 484 -11.52 -3.80 -12.42
C SER A 484 -11.53 -4.44 -13.81
N SER A 485 -10.36 -4.54 -14.45
CA SER A 485 -10.18 -4.92 -15.87
C SER A 485 -10.91 -4.01 -16.87
N ASN A 486 -11.42 -2.87 -16.41
CA ASN A 486 -12.10 -1.89 -17.25
C ASN A 486 -11.06 -0.98 -17.91
N ASN A 487 -11.24 -0.70 -19.20
CA ASN A 487 -10.46 0.34 -19.86
C ASN A 487 -10.77 1.70 -19.23
N LEU A 488 -9.73 2.53 -19.07
CA LEU A 488 -9.92 3.89 -18.61
C LEU A 488 -10.64 4.70 -19.70
N SER A 489 -11.47 5.63 -19.26
CA SER A 489 -12.22 6.52 -20.13
C SER A 489 -11.33 7.65 -20.63
N ALA A 490 -11.73 8.23 -21.76
CA ALA A 490 -11.10 9.43 -22.30
C ALA A 490 -11.47 10.59 -21.37
N ASN A 491 -10.49 11.39 -20.95
CA ASN A 491 -10.75 12.56 -20.10
C ASN A 491 -11.78 13.49 -20.75
N ASN A 492 -12.89 13.71 -20.04
CA ASN A 492 -13.98 14.58 -20.47
C ASN A 492 -13.79 16.06 -20.07
N GLU A 493 -12.69 16.38 -19.37
CA GLU A 493 -12.25 17.71 -18.94
C GLU A 493 -13.17 18.41 -17.93
N ASN A 494 -14.06 17.67 -17.24
CA ASN A 494 -15.02 18.25 -16.28
C ASN A 494 -14.41 18.56 -14.89
N GLY A 495 -13.15 18.19 -14.64
CA GLY A 495 -12.47 18.41 -13.36
C GLY A 495 -12.82 17.40 -12.26
N VAL A 496 -13.51 16.31 -12.58
CA VAL A 496 -13.88 15.23 -11.66
C VAL A 496 -13.24 13.93 -12.16
N PRO A 497 -12.42 13.24 -11.35
CA PRO A 497 -11.84 11.96 -11.75
C PRO A 497 -12.90 10.85 -11.65
N GLU A 498 -13.21 10.21 -12.78
CA GLU A 498 -14.31 9.25 -12.94
C GLU A 498 -13.85 7.94 -13.61
N GLY A 499 -12.55 7.65 -13.52
CA GLY A 499 -11.90 6.50 -14.12
C GLY A 499 -11.27 6.81 -15.47
N GLU A 500 -10.49 7.89 -15.54
CA GLU A 500 -9.99 8.50 -16.78
C GLU A 500 -8.46 8.55 -16.86
N VAL A 501 -7.94 8.75 -18.09
CA VAL A 501 -6.54 9.10 -18.32
C VAL A 501 -6.39 10.62 -18.44
N ILE A 502 -5.77 11.25 -17.44
CA ILE A 502 -5.49 12.69 -17.38
C ILE A 502 -4.04 12.94 -17.77
N ILE A 503 -3.81 13.78 -18.78
CA ILE A 503 -2.49 14.06 -19.37
C ILE A 503 -2.09 15.51 -19.10
N GLY A 504 -0.87 15.71 -18.62
CA GLY A 504 -0.25 17.02 -18.41
C GLY A 504 -0.58 17.67 -17.07
N ASN A 505 -1.47 17.09 -16.26
CA ASN A 505 -1.86 17.62 -14.95
C ASN A 505 -1.78 16.55 -13.86
N SER A 506 -1.40 16.98 -12.65
CA SER A 506 -1.36 16.13 -11.44
C SER A 506 -2.69 16.10 -10.67
N SER A 507 -3.74 16.71 -11.22
CA SER A 507 -5.09 16.74 -10.68
C SER A 507 -6.10 16.70 -11.82
N ALA A 508 -7.34 16.27 -11.55
CA ALA A 508 -8.39 16.23 -12.55
C ALA A 508 -8.62 17.62 -13.17
N GLY A 509 -8.74 17.68 -14.49
CA GLY A 509 -8.83 18.93 -15.26
C GLY A 509 -8.56 18.70 -16.75
N ALA A 510 -8.52 19.78 -17.53
CA ALA A 510 -8.33 19.72 -18.98
C ALA A 510 -6.91 19.26 -19.35
N ASN A 511 -6.79 18.37 -20.35
CA ASN A 511 -5.48 17.83 -20.75
C ASN A 511 -4.53 18.90 -21.32
N ALA A 512 -3.23 18.71 -21.11
CA ALA A 512 -2.16 19.53 -21.67
C ALA A 512 -1.06 18.66 -22.32
N ASP A 513 -0.45 19.15 -23.40
CA ASP A 513 0.62 18.42 -24.07
C ASP A 513 1.85 18.33 -23.16
N ILE A 514 2.42 17.13 -23.02
CA ILE A 514 3.68 16.95 -22.29
C ILE A 514 4.81 16.99 -23.31
N VAL A 515 5.57 18.07 -23.33
CA VAL A 515 6.60 18.31 -24.34
C VAL A 515 8.00 18.07 -23.77
N GLY A 516 8.75 17.21 -24.46
CA GLY A 516 10.17 16.99 -24.18
C GLY A 516 11.07 18.14 -24.63
N GLU A 517 12.35 17.98 -24.31
CA GLU A 517 13.37 18.96 -24.68
C GLU A 517 13.70 18.90 -26.17
N LYS A 518 14.30 19.97 -26.69
CA LYS A 518 14.75 20.05 -28.07
C LYS A 518 16.14 19.41 -28.16
N ASN A 519 16.25 18.28 -28.85
CA ASN A 519 17.52 17.59 -29.08
C ASN A 519 17.85 17.65 -30.57
N VAL A 520 19.06 17.24 -30.95
CA VAL A 520 19.49 17.21 -32.36
C VAL A 520 20.23 15.94 -32.69
N ALA A 521 19.95 15.35 -33.85
CA ALA A 521 20.71 14.23 -34.40
C ALA A 521 22.03 14.74 -34.98
N VAL A 522 23.13 14.04 -34.71
CA VAL A 522 24.48 14.37 -35.23
C VAL A 522 25.15 13.10 -35.73
N SER A 523 25.92 13.16 -36.81
CA SER A 523 26.70 12.03 -37.34
C SER A 523 28.13 11.98 -36.79
N ALA A 524 28.66 13.12 -36.33
CA ALA A 524 29.86 13.23 -35.49
C ALA A 524 29.55 14.06 -34.24
N LYS A 525 30.28 13.84 -33.14
CA LYS A 525 30.00 14.49 -31.85
C LYS A 525 31.31 14.76 -31.09
N LEU A 526 31.44 15.94 -30.50
CA LEU A 526 32.43 16.21 -29.46
C LEU A 526 31.92 15.67 -28.11
N THR A 527 32.75 14.95 -27.37
CA THR A 527 32.38 14.36 -26.07
C THR A 527 32.97 15.11 -24.88
N SER A 528 34.14 15.74 -25.04
CA SER A 528 34.77 16.51 -23.98
C SER A 528 35.75 17.54 -24.52
N ILE A 529 35.97 18.57 -23.70
CA ILE A 529 37.08 19.51 -23.81
C ILE A 529 37.79 19.49 -22.46
N THR A 530 39.10 19.27 -22.44
CA THR A 530 39.89 19.18 -21.20
C THR A 530 41.17 20.00 -21.30
N ASN A 531 41.74 20.37 -20.15
CA ASN A 531 43.05 20.98 -20.12
C ASN A 531 44.11 20.00 -20.63
N ALA A 532 44.95 20.45 -21.56
CA ALA A 532 46.04 19.67 -22.12
C ALA A 532 47.42 20.26 -21.78
N SER A 533 47.47 21.32 -20.97
CA SER A 533 48.71 21.95 -20.54
C SER A 533 49.47 21.03 -19.60
N LEU A 534 50.80 21.04 -19.73
CA LEU A 534 51.71 20.31 -18.84
C LEU A 534 52.28 21.19 -17.73
N ASP A 535 52.06 22.52 -17.81
CA ASP A 535 52.56 23.46 -16.83
C ASP A 535 51.70 23.40 -15.55
N PRO A 536 52.31 23.21 -14.36
CA PRO A 536 51.60 23.25 -13.09
C PRO A 536 50.95 24.61 -12.84
N ASN A 537 49.82 24.62 -12.12
CA ASN A 537 49.25 25.88 -11.64
C ASN A 537 50.22 26.59 -10.69
N GLY A 538 50.34 27.91 -10.84
CA GLY A 538 51.34 28.73 -10.13
C GLY A 538 52.70 28.79 -10.85
N THR A 539 52.80 28.30 -12.09
CA THR A 539 53.97 28.56 -12.93
C THR A 539 54.06 30.07 -13.21
N ALA A 540 55.27 30.63 -13.17
CA ALA A 540 55.48 32.06 -13.43
C ALA A 540 54.98 32.45 -14.84
N VAL A 541 54.46 33.67 -14.97
CA VAL A 541 53.99 34.19 -16.26
C VAL A 541 55.17 34.23 -17.25
N PRO A 542 55.09 33.54 -18.40
CA PRO A 542 56.20 33.48 -19.34
C PRO A 542 56.41 34.84 -20.05
N THR A 543 57.60 35.06 -20.59
CA THR A 543 57.92 36.26 -21.40
C THR A 543 58.26 35.88 -22.84
N GLY A 544 57.89 36.73 -23.79
CA GLY A 544 58.08 36.46 -25.22
C GLY A 544 56.95 35.61 -25.81
N ILE A 545 57.24 34.89 -26.89
CA ILE A 545 56.29 34.00 -27.56
C ILE A 545 56.14 32.75 -26.71
N SER A 546 54.93 32.44 -26.24
CA SER A 546 54.69 31.30 -25.37
C SER A 546 53.29 30.71 -25.55
N SER A 547 53.16 29.42 -25.29
CA SER A 547 51.87 28.76 -25.16
C SER A 547 51.19 29.22 -23.88
N ILE A 548 50.05 29.88 -23.99
CA ILE A 548 49.31 30.45 -22.86
C ILE A 548 48.03 29.68 -22.54
N GLY A 549 47.63 28.75 -23.42
CA GLY A 549 46.53 27.82 -23.17
C GLY A 549 46.62 26.58 -24.07
N GLN A 550 46.27 25.41 -23.54
CA GLN A 550 46.23 24.15 -24.29
C GLN A 550 44.96 23.38 -23.94
N PHE A 551 44.19 23.01 -24.97
CA PHE A 551 42.90 22.33 -24.80
C PHE A 551 42.84 21.09 -25.69
N ARG A 552 42.46 19.95 -25.09
CA ARG A 552 42.20 18.70 -25.81
C ARG A 552 40.71 18.61 -26.12
N PHE A 553 40.38 18.42 -27.40
CA PHE A 553 39.03 18.18 -27.89
C PHE A 553 38.93 16.72 -28.29
N THR A 554 37.95 15.99 -27.75
CA THR A 554 37.76 14.56 -28.03
C THR A 554 36.47 14.34 -28.80
N ALA A 555 36.56 13.57 -29.89
CA ALA A 555 35.42 13.16 -30.69
C ALA A 555 34.92 11.78 -30.28
N ALA A 556 33.60 11.57 -30.32
CA ALA A 556 32.99 10.26 -30.12
C ALA A 556 33.40 9.29 -31.24
N PRO A 557 33.57 8.00 -30.94
CA PRO A 557 33.59 6.98 -31.99
C PRO A 557 32.23 6.91 -32.67
N ASN A 558 32.22 6.75 -33.99
CA ASN A 558 31.00 6.60 -34.78
C ASN A 558 31.26 5.71 -36.02
N SER A 559 30.20 5.19 -36.61
CA SER A 559 30.24 4.37 -37.82
C SER A 559 29.49 5.01 -39.00
N ASN A 560 29.22 6.32 -38.90
CA ASN A 560 28.50 7.07 -39.92
C ASN A 560 29.45 7.31 -41.10
N SER A 561 29.20 6.63 -42.21
CA SER A 561 30.17 6.45 -43.30
C SER A 561 29.60 6.72 -44.69
N LYS A 562 28.38 7.25 -44.78
CA LYS A 562 27.78 7.67 -46.04
C LYS A 562 28.60 8.84 -46.58
N ASN A 563 29.19 8.66 -47.77
CA ASN A 563 30.14 9.61 -48.35
C ASN A 563 31.44 9.78 -47.54
N GLY A 564 31.88 8.73 -46.85
CA GLY A 564 33.08 8.75 -46.00
C GLY A 564 32.72 8.97 -44.53
N LEU A 565 33.66 8.68 -43.63
CA LEU A 565 33.41 8.79 -42.20
C LEU A 565 33.17 10.24 -41.79
N ASN A 566 32.11 10.48 -41.00
CA ASN A 566 31.83 11.77 -40.41
C ASN A 566 32.91 12.15 -39.37
N LYS A 567 33.38 13.38 -39.48
CA LYS A 567 34.43 13.96 -38.64
C LYS A 567 33.95 15.25 -37.99
N VAL A 568 34.57 15.59 -36.87
CA VAL A 568 34.41 16.92 -36.28
C VAL A 568 35.42 17.86 -36.93
N VAL A 569 34.98 19.02 -37.42
CA VAL A 569 35.86 20.06 -37.94
C VAL A 569 35.58 21.36 -37.19
N ILE A 570 36.55 21.87 -36.44
CA ILE A 570 36.38 23.14 -35.72
C ILE A 570 36.52 24.31 -36.70
N ASP A 571 35.57 25.24 -36.65
CA ASP A 571 35.53 26.43 -37.51
C ASP A 571 35.89 27.71 -36.77
N TYR A 572 35.41 27.88 -35.53
CA TYR A 572 35.83 29.01 -34.69
C TYR A 572 35.86 28.67 -33.21
N LEU A 573 36.70 29.38 -32.46
CA LEU A 573 36.89 29.25 -31.01
C LEU A 573 37.03 30.62 -30.37
N PHE A 574 36.33 30.85 -29.26
CA PHE A 574 36.53 31.99 -28.37
C PHE A 574 37.16 31.54 -27.04
N PHE A 575 38.41 31.90 -26.82
CA PHE A 575 39.07 31.71 -25.53
C PHE A 575 38.93 32.96 -24.68
N ASN A 576 38.65 32.80 -23.39
CA ASN A 576 38.64 33.91 -22.44
C ASN A 576 40.02 33.98 -21.80
N VAL A 577 40.54 35.19 -21.66
CA VAL A 577 41.80 35.47 -20.99
C VAL A 577 41.47 36.31 -19.78
N GLN A 578 41.79 35.78 -18.60
CA GLN A 578 41.81 36.54 -17.37
C GLN A 578 43.26 36.92 -17.09
N SER A 579 43.55 38.21 -16.98
CA SER A 579 44.92 38.65 -16.70
C SER A 579 44.99 39.91 -15.84
N SER A 580 45.94 39.92 -14.91
CA SER A 580 46.25 41.07 -14.06
C SER A 580 47.75 41.31 -14.08
N ASN A 581 48.16 42.57 -14.20
CA ASN A 581 49.56 42.99 -14.20
C ASN A 581 50.44 42.35 -15.32
N VAL A 582 49.83 41.83 -16.38
CA VAL A 582 50.51 41.24 -17.56
C VAL A 582 50.18 42.04 -18.82
N LEU A 583 51.18 42.25 -19.69
CA LEU A 583 51.04 42.95 -20.97
C LEU A 583 51.27 42.00 -22.14
N PHE A 584 50.26 41.81 -22.97
CA PHE A 584 50.30 41.04 -24.21
C PHE A 584 50.49 41.95 -25.43
N ALA A 585 51.07 41.42 -26.50
CA ALA A 585 50.92 41.99 -27.84
C ALA A 585 49.54 41.65 -28.42
N ASP A 586 49.15 42.29 -29.52
CA ASP A 586 47.91 42.01 -30.26
C ASP A 586 48.00 40.78 -31.20
N SER A 587 49.16 40.12 -31.29
CA SER A 587 49.37 38.93 -32.11
C SER A 587 49.16 37.64 -31.31
N PHE A 588 48.08 36.92 -31.61
CA PHE A 588 47.80 35.59 -31.09
C PHE A 588 47.72 34.58 -32.23
N THR A 589 48.14 33.35 -31.96
CA THR A 589 47.99 32.26 -32.93
C THR A 589 47.45 30.99 -32.30
N LEU A 590 46.75 30.21 -33.10
CA LEU A 590 46.29 28.86 -32.77
C LEU A 590 47.02 27.86 -33.66
N TRP A 591 47.44 26.74 -33.09
CA TRP A 591 47.98 25.61 -33.85
C TRP A 591 47.56 24.27 -33.26
N ASN A 592 47.60 23.24 -34.10
CA ASN A 592 47.38 21.85 -33.69
C ASN A 592 48.69 21.27 -33.19
N LYS A 593 48.70 20.67 -32.00
CA LYS A 593 49.91 20.18 -31.33
C LYS A 593 50.72 19.18 -32.14
N THR A 594 50.07 18.47 -33.05
CA THR A 594 50.69 17.51 -33.97
C THR A 594 51.50 18.17 -35.11
N ASN A 595 51.21 19.45 -35.42
CA ASN A 595 51.95 20.23 -36.42
C ASN A 595 52.11 21.70 -35.96
N PRO A 596 53.10 22.01 -35.10
CA PRO A 596 53.32 23.35 -34.55
C PRO A 596 53.80 24.39 -35.58
N THR A 597 54.18 23.95 -36.78
CA THR A 597 54.73 24.85 -37.82
C THR A 597 53.65 25.61 -38.59
N VAL A 598 52.41 25.13 -38.55
CA VAL A 598 51.28 25.76 -39.23
C VAL A 598 50.39 26.42 -38.18
N LYS A 599 50.23 27.74 -38.30
CA LYS A 599 49.54 28.58 -37.32
C LYS A 599 48.42 29.36 -37.97
N ALA A 600 47.28 29.47 -37.29
CA ALA A 600 46.17 30.33 -37.66
C ALA A 600 46.23 31.61 -36.82
N THR A 601 46.07 32.77 -37.46
CA THR A 601 46.01 34.04 -36.75
C THR A 601 44.71 34.13 -35.97
N CYS A 602 44.80 34.54 -34.71
CA CYS A 602 43.66 34.83 -33.86
C CYS A 602 43.68 36.30 -33.46
N THR A 603 42.50 36.86 -33.21
CA THR A 603 42.30 38.27 -32.95
C THR A 603 41.83 38.48 -31.51
N PRO A 604 42.53 39.32 -30.72
CA PRO A 604 42.04 39.67 -29.39
C PRO A 604 40.87 40.64 -29.52
N VAL A 605 39.81 40.45 -28.72
CA VAL A 605 38.59 41.26 -28.73
C VAL A 605 38.14 41.54 -27.29
N PRO A 606 37.44 42.66 -27.02
CA PRO A 606 36.87 42.92 -25.70
C PRO A 606 35.83 41.87 -25.29
N LEU A 607 35.57 41.76 -23.98
CA LEU A 607 34.40 41.05 -23.47
C LEU A 607 33.12 41.66 -24.08
N GLY A 608 32.26 40.84 -24.67
CA GLY A 608 30.99 41.28 -25.27
C GLY A 608 31.07 41.94 -26.66
N SER A 609 32.27 42.12 -27.24
CA SER A 609 32.46 42.67 -28.60
C SER A 609 33.26 41.72 -29.49
N ILE A 610 33.14 41.89 -30.81
CA ILE A 610 33.98 41.25 -31.84
C ILE A 610 34.96 42.24 -32.50
N THR A 611 34.95 43.50 -32.08
CA THR A 611 35.89 44.51 -32.58
C THR A 611 37.30 44.20 -32.08
N PRO A 612 38.31 44.09 -32.96
CA PRO A 612 39.68 43.80 -32.56
C PRO A 612 40.27 44.83 -31.59
N LEU A 613 40.96 44.35 -30.56
CA LEU A 613 41.92 45.13 -29.78
C LEU A 613 43.20 45.30 -30.62
N GLN A 614 43.86 46.46 -30.48
CA GLN A 614 45.09 46.79 -31.20
C GLN A 614 46.17 47.27 -30.23
N GLY A 615 47.43 46.96 -30.51
CA GLY A 615 48.57 47.38 -29.70
C GLY A 615 48.80 46.50 -28.47
N ASP A 616 49.22 47.13 -27.37
CA ASP A 616 49.52 46.44 -26.11
C ASP A 616 48.24 46.22 -25.29
N ILE A 617 48.00 44.98 -24.88
CA ILE A 617 46.74 44.54 -24.27
C ILE A 617 47.00 44.06 -22.84
N SER A 618 46.23 44.56 -21.88
CA SER A 618 46.23 44.10 -20.49
C SER A 618 44.81 44.00 -19.94
N GLY A 619 44.60 43.19 -18.91
CA GLY A 619 43.29 42.97 -18.31
C GLY A 619 42.56 41.78 -18.93
N ASP A 620 41.24 41.73 -18.77
CA ASP A 620 40.44 40.62 -19.25
C ASP A 620 39.94 40.87 -20.69
N PHE A 621 40.12 39.88 -21.57
CA PHE A 621 39.71 39.94 -22.97
C PHE A 621 39.41 38.55 -23.52
N ARG A 622 39.03 38.44 -24.80
CA ARG A 622 38.85 37.17 -25.50
C ARG A 622 39.77 37.07 -26.70
N ILE A 623 40.12 35.86 -27.08
CA ILE A 623 40.86 35.54 -28.31
C ILE A 623 39.89 34.82 -29.25
N LEU A 624 39.60 35.43 -30.40
CA LEU A 624 38.78 34.86 -31.46
C LEU A 624 39.69 34.24 -32.53
N CYS A 625 39.60 32.93 -32.69
CA CYS A 625 40.18 32.21 -33.82
C CYS A 625 39.03 31.80 -34.75
N GLN A 626 39.01 32.28 -35.99
CA GLN A 626 37.89 32.09 -36.93
C GLN A 626 38.36 31.56 -38.29
N SER A 627 37.40 31.10 -39.11
CA SER A 627 37.66 30.53 -40.44
C SER A 627 38.64 29.35 -40.43
N LEU A 628 38.67 28.62 -39.30
CA LEU A 628 39.60 27.52 -39.08
C LEU A 628 39.32 26.33 -40.00
N SER A 629 38.06 26.11 -40.37
CA SER A 629 37.67 24.99 -41.26
C SER A 629 38.19 25.15 -42.70
N SER A 630 38.43 26.40 -43.12
CA SER A 630 39.06 26.77 -44.40
C SER A 630 40.53 27.14 -44.26
N GLY A 631 41.06 27.15 -43.03
CA GLY A 631 42.41 27.60 -42.72
C GLY A 631 43.49 26.54 -42.97
N ALA A 632 44.75 26.94 -42.80
CA ALA A 632 45.88 26.04 -42.95
C ALA A 632 46.05 25.07 -41.77
N VAL A 633 45.59 25.46 -40.56
CA VAL A 633 45.65 24.61 -39.38
C VAL A 633 44.63 23.48 -39.52
N ASN A 634 45.08 22.23 -39.44
CA ASN A 634 44.17 21.10 -39.45
C ASN A 634 43.37 21.04 -38.13
N THR A 635 42.10 21.42 -38.20
CA THR A 635 41.13 21.34 -37.11
C THR A 635 40.18 20.15 -37.20
N THR A 636 40.46 19.21 -38.10
CA THR A 636 39.71 17.97 -38.24
C THR A 636 40.11 17.00 -37.13
N ILE A 637 39.11 16.43 -36.47
CA ILE A 637 39.25 15.39 -35.45
C ILE A 637 38.52 14.15 -35.97
N ASP A 638 39.27 13.07 -36.15
CA ASP A 638 38.72 11.80 -36.60
C ASP A 638 37.89 11.14 -35.48
N GLN A 639 36.91 10.32 -35.88
CA GLN A 639 36.03 9.62 -34.95
C GLN A 639 36.81 8.78 -33.91
N GLY A 640 36.44 8.91 -32.64
CA GLY A 640 37.09 8.21 -31.52
C GLY A 640 38.51 8.69 -31.17
N THR A 641 38.97 9.79 -31.76
CA THR A 641 40.29 10.37 -31.48
C THR A 641 40.18 11.75 -30.80
N ASP A 642 41.32 12.32 -30.45
CA ASP A 642 41.41 13.68 -29.92
C ASP A 642 42.42 14.55 -30.69
N ALA A 643 42.23 15.86 -30.62
CA ALA A 643 43.18 16.85 -31.09
C ALA A 643 43.46 17.85 -29.97
N VAL A 644 44.72 18.25 -29.84
CA VAL A 644 45.15 19.28 -28.89
C VAL A 644 45.42 20.56 -29.65
N PHE A 645 44.70 21.62 -29.28
CA PHE A 645 44.90 22.95 -29.83
C PHE A 645 45.58 23.84 -28.80
N VAL A 646 46.60 24.56 -29.27
CA VAL A 646 47.44 25.42 -28.42
C VAL A 646 47.26 26.86 -28.85
N ILE A 647 46.94 27.71 -27.88
CA ILE A 647 46.91 29.16 -28.03
C ILE A 647 48.26 29.71 -27.63
N GLU A 648 48.89 30.41 -28.56
CA GLU A 648 50.16 31.08 -28.39
C GLU A 648 49.94 32.59 -28.42
N GLY A 649 50.54 33.29 -27.45
CA GLY A 649 50.55 34.75 -27.37
C GLY A 649 51.96 35.26 -27.15
N THR A 650 52.19 36.53 -27.49
CA THR A 650 53.45 37.21 -27.14
C THR A 650 53.23 38.05 -25.89
N ILE A 651 53.89 37.68 -24.79
CA ILE A 651 53.86 38.45 -23.54
C ILE A 651 55.03 39.43 -23.56
N LYS A 652 54.72 40.72 -23.67
CA LYS A 652 55.71 41.81 -23.70
C LYS A 652 56.26 42.12 -22.32
N ASN A 653 55.42 42.05 -21.30
CA ASN A 653 55.83 42.26 -19.92
C ASN A 653 55.01 41.35 -18.98
N ALA A 654 55.71 40.48 -18.24
CA ALA A 654 55.11 39.58 -17.26
C ALA A 654 54.75 40.27 -15.93
N GLY A 655 55.18 41.52 -15.70
CA GLY A 655 54.88 42.31 -14.50
C GLY A 655 54.97 43.81 -14.80
N ILE A 656 53.83 44.41 -15.18
CA ILE A 656 53.74 45.85 -15.50
C ILE A 656 54.17 46.70 -14.30
N ASN A 657 53.72 46.32 -13.11
CA ASN A 657 54.08 46.87 -11.81
C ASN A 657 54.83 45.81 -11.01
N SER A 658 56.09 46.08 -10.66
CA SER A 658 56.95 45.16 -9.92
C SER A 658 56.52 44.92 -8.47
N ALA A 659 55.58 45.71 -7.94
CA ALA A 659 55.05 45.59 -6.58
C ALA A 659 53.67 44.90 -6.50
N ALA A 660 53.13 44.41 -7.62
CA ALA A 660 51.84 43.73 -7.68
C ALA A 660 52.00 42.30 -8.23
N ASP A 661 51.13 41.40 -7.78
CA ASP A 661 51.10 40.03 -8.28
C ASP A 661 50.64 39.99 -9.74
N SER A 662 51.31 39.19 -10.56
CA SER A 662 50.97 38.97 -11.96
C SER A 662 50.25 37.66 -12.15
N THR A 663 49.12 37.69 -12.83
CA THR A 663 48.33 36.49 -13.13
C THR A 663 47.89 36.47 -14.59
N ALA A 664 47.89 35.28 -15.18
CA ALA A 664 47.32 35.04 -16.50
C ALA A 664 46.71 33.64 -16.57
N MET A 665 45.50 33.53 -17.09
CA MET A 665 44.80 32.26 -17.26
C MET A 665 43.92 32.31 -18.49
N VAL A 666 44.09 31.32 -19.37
CA VAL A 666 43.20 31.11 -20.50
C VAL A 666 42.19 30.02 -20.15
N PHE A 667 40.92 30.28 -20.43
CA PHE A 667 39.84 29.32 -20.18
C PHE A 667 38.77 29.36 -21.27
N PHE A 668 38.11 28.21 -21.45
CA PHE A 668 37.07 28.03 -22.45
C PHE A 668 35.73 27.81 -21.73
N GLN A 669 34.68 28.55 -22.08
CA GLN A 669 33.41 28.53 -21.35
C GLN A 669 32.21 28.65 -22.27
N ALA A 670 31.00 28.39 -21.76
CA ALA A 670 29.73 28.58 -22.46
C ALA A 670 29.70 27.95 -23.86
N PHE A 671 30.29 26.76 -23.98
CA PHE A 671 30.22 25.90 -25.16
C PHE A 671 29.20 24.76 -24.98
N ASN A 672 28.66 24.60 -23.77
CA ASN A 672 27.79 23.49 -23.36
C ASN A 672 26.29 23.85 -23.32
N LEU A 673 25.92 25.03 -23.80
CA LEU A 673 24.54 25.52 -23.86
C LEU A 673 24.17 25.77 -25.33
N GLU A 674 23.01 25.29 -25.75
CA GLU A 674 22.42 25.70 -27.03
C GLU A 674 22.17 27.21 -26.97
N PRO A 675 22.73 28.04 -27.87
CA PRO A 675 22.67 29.48 -27.74
C PRO A 675 21.27 30.02 -28.05
N ASP A 676 20.64 30.73 -27.12
CA ASP A 676 19.38 31.45 -27.39
C ASP A 676 19.59 32.69 -28.28
N ALA A 677 20.83 33.19 -28.41
CA ALA A 677 21.18 34.34 -29.22
C ALA A 677 22.57 34.23 -29.88
N PRO A 678 22.81 34.87 -31.05
CA PRO A 678 24.08 34.79 -31.79
C PRO A 678 25.35 35.27 -31.05
N GLY A 679 25.20 36.05 -29.96
CA GLY A 679 26.32 36.67 -29.23
C GLY A 679 26.92 35.83 -28.10
N SER A 680 26.33 34.68 -27.77
CA SER A 680 26.79 33.76 -26.71
C SER A 680 27.53 32.53 -27.24
N ARG A 681 27.97 32.55 -28.50
CA ARG A 681 28.61 31.42 -29.19
C ARG A 681 30.11 31.42 -28.97
N ASN A 682 30.62 30.48 -28.18
CA ASN A 682 32.06 30.36 -27.93
C ASN A 682 32.74 29.22 -28.71
N LEU A 683 31.97 28.34 -29.35
CA LEU A 683 32.44 27.21 -30.14
C LEU A 683 31.68 27.16 -31.46
N GLY A 684 32.39 26.99 -32.56
CA GLY A 684 31.81 26.61 -33.85
C GLY A 684 32.49 25.38 -34.40
N TRP A 685 31.71 24.36 -34.72
CA TRP A 685 32.22 23.15 -35.35
C TRP A 685 31.22 22.63 -36.38
N ALA A 686 31.71 21.81 -37.29
CA ALA A 686 30.90 21.13 -38.28
C ALA A 686 31.07 19.63 -38.17
N ASP A 687 29.95 18.92 -38.26
CA ASP A 687 29.90 17.52 -38.61
C ASP A 687 30.05 17.40 -40.13
N ARG A 688 31.14 16.78 -40.58
CA ARG A 688 31.54 16.80 -41.99
C ARG A 688 31.86 15.40 -42.50
N ASP A 689 31.26 15.05 -43.64
CA ASP A 689 31.67 13.94 -44.51
C ASP A 689 32.31 14.50 -45.80
N SER A 690 32.49 13.69 -46.84
CA SER A 690 33.07 14.17 -48.11
C SER A 690 32.11 15.00 -48.96
N ALA A 691 30.83 15.06 -48.62
CA ALA A 691 29.77 15.67 -49.44
C ALA A 691 29.06 16.86 -48.76
N THR A 692 29.00 16.87 -47.43
CA THR A 692 28.15 17.73 -46.61
C THR A 692 28.89 18.17 -45.34
N ALA A 693 28.50 19.33 -44.83
CA ALA A 693 28.99 19.87 -43.57
C ALA A 693 27.82 20.52 -42.83
N GLN A 694 27.43 19.96 -41.68
CA GLN A 694 26.38 20.51 -40.82
C GLN A 694 27.04 21.26 -39.65
N ALA A 695 26.76 22.56 -39.55
CA ALA A 695 27.35 23.41 -38.52
C ALA A 695 26.57 23.35 -37.20
N PHE A 696 27.31 23.46 -36.10
CA PHE A 696 26.85 23.54 -34.72
C PHE A 696 27.65 24.61 -33.97
N ASP A 697 26.97 25.28 -33.04
CA ASP A 697 27.50 26.38 -32.22
C ASP A 697 27.60 26.03 -30.72
N TRP A 698 27.39 24.76 -30.39
CA TRP A 698 27.49 24.20 -29.05
C TRP A 698 27.89 22.73 -29.12
N MET A 699 28.31 22.17 -27.99
CA MET A 699 28.50 20.73 -27.83
C MET A 699 27.86 20.24 -26.53
N GLU A 700 27.47 18.99 -26.49
CA GLU A 700 27.02 18.40 -25.23
C GLU A 700 28.22 18.14 -24.31
N ALA A 701 28.29 18.86 -23.18
CA ALA A 701 29.32 18.65 -22.15
C ALA A 701 28.74 18.79 -20.74
N THR A 702 29.29 18.05 -19.79
CA THR A 702 28.96 18.16 -18.36
C THR A 702 29.79 19.23 -17.64
N GLU A 703 30.95 19.57 -18.17
CA GLU A 703 31.91 20.51 -17.57
C GLU A 703 32.03 21.77 -18.43
N SER A 704 31.83 22.93 -17.80
CA SER A 704 32.14 24.26 -18.34
C SER A 704 32.13 25.25 -17.16
N PRO A 705 33.10 26.16 -17.01
CA PRO A 705 34.27 26.38 -17.87
C PRO A 705 35.37 25.31 -17.74
N VAL A 706 36.26 25.25 -18.72
CA VAL A 706 37.51 24.46 -18.71
C VAL A 706 38.67 25.44 -18.62
N TYR A 707 39.41 25.37 -17.51
CA TYR A 707 40.58 26.21 -17.28
C TYR A 707 41.85 25.54 -17.81
N SER A 708 42.73 26.30 -18.45
CA SER A 708 44.09 25.83 -18.75
C SER A 708 45.01 26.04 -17.53
N THR A 709 46.31 26.28 -17.72
CA THR A 709 47.21 26.60 -16.62
C THR A 709 46.92 27.98 -16.05
N PHE A 710 46.84 28.06 -14.72
CA PHE A 710 46.92 29.33 -14.00
C PHE A 710 48.39 29.73 -13.85
N TYR A 711 48.81 30.79 -14.56
CA TYR A 711 50.13 31.39 -14.38
C TYR A 711 50.05 32.48 -13.30
N GLY A 712 50.97 32.44 -12.34
CA GLY A 712 50.99 33.34 -11.19
C GLY A 712 52.39 33.48 -10.60
N SER A 713 52.70 34.65 -10.05
CA SER A 713 53.94 34.95 -9.32
C SER A 713 53.66 35.32 -7.88
#